data_AF-A0A9F2RCY3-F1
#
_entry.id   AF-A0A9F2RCY3-F1
#
_cell.length_a   1.000
_cell.length_b   1.000
_cell.length_c   1.000
_cell.angle_alpha   90.00
_cell.angle_beta   90.00
_cell.angle_gamma   90.00
#
_symmetry.space_group_name_H-M   'P 1'
#
loop_
_entity.id
_entity.type
_entity.pdbx_description
1 polymer ?
#
loop_
_entity_poly.entity_id
_entity_poly.type
_entity_poly.pdbx_seq_one_letter_code
_entity_poly.pdbx_strand_id
1 'polypeptide(L)'
;DDEVVLQCSTVLFNEQLKLCLAAEGFGNRLCFLERTSNAQKIPPDLAICCFSLEQSLSVRALQEMLANTVEVGAESSQGGGHRTLLYGHAILLRHSHSGMYLSCLTTSRSLTDKLAFDVGLQEDASGEACWWTIHPASKQRSEGEKVRVGDDLILVSVSSERYLHLSTASGELQADASFMQTLWNMNPISSGCEEGYVTGGHVMRLFHGHMDECLTISTTDQNEEQRRVVNYEGGAACSQARSLWRLEPLRISWSGSHMKWGQPFRVRHVTTGHYLALTEEKGLVVVDAEKANTKATSFCFRISKEKLDVAPKRDVEGMGAPEIKYGESMCFVQHVDSGLWVTYAAADAKALRLGLLKRRAILHQEGHMDDALSLTRCQHEQSQAARMIYSTSGLYNQFIKGLDTLIGKVKSSTPVTLPIEGMILSLQDLINYFQHPEEELQHEEKQTKLRSLKNRQNLFQEEGMITLVLNCIDRLNVYSTAAHFAEFAGEDAAESWKEIVNLLYELLASLIRGNRSNCALFSNNLDWLVSKLDRLEASSGILEVLYCVLIESPEVLNIIQENHIKSIISLLDKHGRNHKVLDVLCSLCVCNGVAVRSNQNLITENLLPGRDLLLQTRLINHVTSMRPNIFLGTHDGSTQYKKWYYELIVDSVEPFVTAQTTHLRVGWAMAEGYSPYPGGGEGWGGNGVGDDLYSFGFDGLHLWS
;
A
#
# COMPACT_ATOMS: atom_id res chain seq x y z
N ASP A 1 20.78 18.76 4.78
CA ASP A 1 21.00 17.93 5.99
C ASP A 1 20.39 18.47 7.29
N ASP A 2 19.89 19.71 7.35
CA ASP A 2 19.14 20.18 8.53
C ASP A 2 17.64 19.86 8.38
N GLU A 3 17.00 19.55 9.51
CA GLU A 3 15.56 19.31 9.58
C GLU A 3 14.83 20.53 10.13
N VAL A 4 13.83 20.99 9.39
CA VAL A 4 13.05 22.20 9.66
C VAL A 4 11.55 21.91 9.58
N VAL A 5 10.76 22.74 10.25
CA VAL A 5 9.31 22.82 10.03
C VAL A 5 8.96 24.22 9.54
N LEU A 6 7.99 24.29 8.62
CA LEU A 6 7.40 25.55 8.19
C LEU A 6 6.23 25.88 9.11
N GLN A 7 6.30 27.02 9.78
CA GLN A 7 5.26 27.48 10.71
C GLN A 7 4.71 28.84 10.27
N CYS A 8 3.40 28.99 10.30
CA CYS A 8 2.73 30.28 10.15
C CYS A 8 1.83 30.57 11.35
N SER A 9 1.41 31.82 11.49
CA SER A 9 0.49 32.24 12.54
C SER A 9 -0.68 33.03 11.94
N THR A 10 -1.89 32.67 12.32
CA THR A 10 -3.12 33.40 11.95
C THR A 10 -3.95 33.70 13.20
N VAL A 11 -4.89 34.64 13.10
CA VAL A 11 -5.81 34.97 14.19
C VAL A 11 -7.19 34.44 13.85
N LEU A 12 -7.70 33.53 14.66
CA LEU A 12 -9.04 32.96 14.53
C LEU A 12 -9.74 33.12 15.88
N PHE A 13 -10.96 33.65 15.88
CA PHE A 13 -11.72 33.94 17.11
C PHE A 13 -10.96 34.77 18.18
N ASN A 14 -10.16 35.75 17.73
CA ASN A 14 -9.31 36.60 18.59
C ASN A 14 -8.17 35.86 19.35
N GLU A 15 -7.88 34.60 19.01
CA GLU A 15 -6.72 33.87 19.53
C GLU A 15 -5.67 33.67 18.44
N GLN A 16 -4.38 33.78 18.79
CA GLN A 16 -3.28 33.47 17.88
C GLN A 16 -3.17 31.95 17.72
N LEU A 17 -3.32 31.49 16.49
CA LEU A 17 -3.20 30.10 16.09
C LEU A 17 -1.88 29.89 15.33
N LYS A 18 -0.96 29.11 15.91
CA LYS A 18 0.25 28.59 15.26
C LYS A 18 -0.07 27.29 14.52
N LEU A 19 0.32 27.25 13.26
CA LEU A 19 0.09 26.15 12.32
C LEU A 19 1.41 25.71 11.71
N CYS A 20 1.63 24.40 11.62
CA CYS A 20 2.74 23.82 10.90
C CYS A 20 2.23 23.18 9.61
N LEU A 21 2.99 23.32 8.52
CA LEU A 21 2.73 22.59 7.29
C LEU A 21 3.05 21.11 7.50
N ALA A 22 2.13 20.23 7.13
CA ALA A 22 2.26 18.79 7.26
C ALA A 22 1.74 18.08 6.02
N ALA A 23 2.24 16.88 5.75
CA ALA A 23 1.72 16.01 4.71
C ALA A 23 1.94 14.55 5.11
N GLU A 24 0.98 13.67 4.82
CA GLU A 24 1.14 12.25 5.16
C GLU A 24 2.07 11.55 4.14
N GLY A 25 1.98 11.94 2.86
CA GLY A 25 2.70 11.31 1.75
C GLY A 25 1.93 10.11 1.22
N PHE A 26 2.14 8.94 1.83
CA PHE A 26 1.47 7.70 1.44
C PHE A 26 -0.05 7.81 1.60
N GLY A 27 -0.81 7.53 0.54
CA GLY A 27 -2.28 7.65 0.51
C GLY A 27 -2.84 9.07 0.56
N ASN A 28 -2.00 10.09 0.79
CA ASN A 28 -2.39 11.50 0.73
C ASN A 28 -1.20 12.39 0.35
N ARG A 29 -1.17 12.83 -0.92
CA ARG A 29 -0.12 13.71 -1.44
C ARG A 29 -0.33 15.18 -1.09
N LEU A 30 -1.51 15.59 -0.65
CA LEU A 30 -1.74 16.99 -0.31
C LEU A 30 -1.14 17.38 1.03
N CYS A 31 -0.74 18.65 1.10
CA CYS A 31 -0.39 19.27 2.37
C CYS A 31 -1.64 19.74 3.12
N PHE A 32 -1.58 19.67 4.44
CA PHE A 32 -2.55 20.22 5.37
C PHE A 32 -1.84 20.93 6.53
N LEU A 33 -2.62 21.45 7.48
CA LEU A 33 -2.10 22.31 8.54
C LEU A 33 -2.32 21.69 9.92
N GLU A 34 -1.21 21.37 10.58
CA GLU A 34 -1.20 20.81 11.93
C GLU A 34 -1.15 21.93 12.99
N ARG A 35 -2.06 21.88 13.97
CA ARG A 35 -2.17 22.93 14.99
C ARG A 35 -1.19 22.71 16.12
N THR A 36 -0.29 23.67 16.36
CA THR A 36 0.73 23.58 17.42
C THR A 36 0.46 24.46 18.63
N SER A 37 -0.60 25.29 18.61
CA SER A 37 -0.94 26.24 19.69
C SER A 37 -1.34 25.59 21.02
N ASN A 38 -2.00 24.43 20.97
CA ASN A 38 -2.57 23.75 22.15
C ASN A 38 -1.74 22.54 22.61
N ALA A 39 -0.43 22.54 22.34
CA ALA A 39 0.47 21.41 22.56
C ALA A 39 0.48 20.87 24.00
N GLN A 40 0.10 21.69 24.99
CA GLN A 40 0.01 21.27 26.39
C GLN A 40 -1.18 20.34 26.68
N LYS A 41 -2.29 20.49 25.95
CA LYS A 41 -3.49 19.67 26.13
C LYS A 41 -3.55 18.55 25.11
N ILE A 42 -3.28 18.86 23.85
CA ILE A 42 -3.35 17.93 22.72
C ILE A 42 -1.97 17.91 22.05
N PRO A 43 -1.29 16.76 21.98
CA PRO A 43 0.00 16.65 21.29
C PRO A 43 -0.16 16.88 19.78
N PRO A 44 0.65 17.77 19.18
CA PRO A 44 0.68 17.93 17.72
C PRO A 44 1.40 16.75 17.06
N ASP A 45 0.97 16.34 15.87
CA ASP A 45 1.64 15.27 15.11
C ASP A 45 2.87 15.78 14.34
N LEU A 46 3.96 16.01 15.08
CA LEU A 46 5.22 16.52 14.50
C LEU A 46 5.95 15.49 13.62
N ALA A 47 5.54 14.22 13.60
CA ALA A 47 6.20 13.18 12.80
C ALA A 47 6.12 13.44 11.29
N ILE A 48 5.05 14.11 10.85
CA ILE A 48 4.72 14.41 9.45
C ILE A 48 4.84 15.90 9.09
N CYS A 49 5.30 16.72 10.04
CA CYS A 49 5.56 18.15 9.82
C CYS A 49 7.00 18.42 9.36
N CYS A 50 7.87 17.42 9.48
CA CYS A 50 9.31 17.59 9.37
C CYS A 50 9.78 17.54 7.90
N PHE A 51 10.49 18.57 7.48
CA PHE A 51 11.12 18.66 6.17
C PHE A 51 12.64 18.75 6.32
N SER A 52 13.35 18.09 5.42
CA SER A 52 14.79 18.16 5.28
C SER A 52 15.15 19.12 4.14
N LEU A 53 16.14 19.96 4.38
CA LEU A 53 16.74 20.82 3.36
C LEU A 53 17.78 20.02 2.58
N GLU A 54 17.45 19.62 1.36
CA GLU A 54 18.32 18.82 0.49
C GLU A 54 19.30 19.71 -0.29
N GLN A 55 18.77 20.76 -0.94
CA GLN A 55 19.58 21.60 -1.81
C GLN A 55 19.22 23.08 -1.72
N SER A 56 20.23 23.94 -1.89
CA SER A 56 20.08 25.38 -2.04
C SER A 56 20.98 25.88 -3.17
N LEU A 57 20.37 26.58 -4.14
CA LEU A 57 21.03 27.10 -5.34
C LEU A 57 20.60 28.53 -5.63
N SER A 58 21.44 29.28 -6.31
CA SER A 58 20.98 30.51 -6.95
C SER A 58 20.03 30.16 -8.10
N VAL A 59 19.10 31.04 -8.41
CA VAL A 59 18.10 30.83 -9.49
C VAL A 59 18.77 30.50 -10.84
N ARG A 60 19.92 31.13 -11.15
CA ARG A 60 20.67 30.85 -12.39
C ARG A 60 21.30 29.46 -12.39
N ALA A 61 21.86 29.02 -11.26
CA ALA A 61 22.44 27.68 -11.16
C ALA A 61 21.35 26.59 -11.23
N LEU A 62 20.16 26.87 -10.69
CA LEU A 62 19.00 26.00 -10.87
C LEU A 62 18.61 25.89 -12.35
N GLN A 63 18.52 27.01 -13.06
CA GLN A 63 18.18 27.00 -14.49
C GLN A 63 19.20 26.23 -15.32
N GLU A 64 20.50 26.32 -14.99
CA GLU A 64 21.57 25.55 -15.63
C GLU A 64 21.47 24.05 -15.31
N MET A 65 21.17 23.69 -14.06
CA MET A 65 20.92 22.30 -13.67
C MET A 65 19.76 21.70 -14.48
N LEU A 66 18.64 22.42 -14.56
CA LEU A 66 17.45 21.97 -15.28
C LEU A 66 17.71 21.80 -16.78
N ALA A 67 18.53 22.64 -17.39
CA ALA A 67 18.93 22.51 -18.80
C ALA A 67 19.78 21.25 -19.08
N ASN A 68 20.46 20.71 -18.08
CA ASN A 68 21.35 19.54 -18.21
C ASN A 68 20.64 18.19 -17.93
N THR A 69 19.32 18.17 -17.71
CA THR A 69 18.56 16.97 -17.32
C THR A 69 18.42 15.87 -18.38
N VAL A 70 19.04 15.99 -19.56
CA VAL A 70 19.03 14.94 -20.60
C VAL A 70 20.04 13.80 -20.31
N GLU A 71 20.99 13.95 -19.37
CA GLU A 71 22.05 12.93 -19.12
C GLU A 71 22.33 12.56 -17.65
N VAL A 72 21.44 12.82 -16.69
CA VAL A 72 21.76 12.57 -15.27
C VAL A 72 21.28 11.19 -14.78
N GLY A 73 22.00 10.15 -15.24
CA GLY A 73 22.08 8.83 -14.59
C GLY A 73 23.31 8.68 -13.68
N ALA A 74 24.05 9.75 -13.43
CA ALA A 74 25.24 9.74 -12.58
C ALA A 74 25.30 11.03 -11.77
N GLU A 75 25.53 10.86 -10.47
CA GLU A 75 25.90 11.85 -9.45
C GLU A 75 26.56 13.11 -10.04
N SER A 76 25.77 14.14 -10.37
CA SER A 76 26.26 15.49 -10.59
C SER A 76 26.42 16.16 -9.22
N SER A 77 27.32 15.61 -8.42
CA SER A 77 27.76 16.13 -7.13
C SER A 77 28.55 17.45 -7.33
N GLN A 78 27.86 18.53 -7.74
CA GLN A 78 28.39 19.87 -7.58
C GLN A 78 28.22 20.33 -6.12
N GLY A 79 29.17 19.87 -5.30
CA GLY A 79 29.56 20.48 -4.03
C GLY A 79 28.71 20.09 -2.83
N GLY A 80 28.92 18.86 -2.34
CA GLY A 80 28.50 18.40 -1.02
C GLY A 80 29.23 19.18 0.08
N GLY A 81 28.46 19.94 0.85
CA GLY A 81 28.91 20.73 1.99
C GLY A 81 27.77 21.58 2.55
N HIS A 82 27.84 21.94 3.83
CA HIS A 82 26.83 22.77 4.48
C HIS A 82 26.84 24.19 3.89
N ARG A 83 25.86 24.50 3.03
CA ARG A 83 25.66 25.84 2.47
C ARG A 83 24.72 26.64 3.36
N THR A 84 25.04 27.91 3.58
CA THR A 84 24.14 28.84 4.27
C THR A 84 23.03 29.30 3.32
N LEU A 85 21.78 29.24 3.77
CA LEU A 85 20.64 29.79 3.03
C LEU A 85 20.76 31.32 2.94
N LEU A 86 20.63 31.84 1.71
CA LEU A 86 20.59 33.27 1.42
C LEU A 86 19.22 33.62 0.85
N TYR A 87 18.73 34.83 1.15
CA TYR A 87 17.58 35.39 0.46
C TYR A 87 17.86 35.47 -1.06
N GLY A 88 16.91 35.01 -1.87
CA GLY A 88 17.00 34.94 -3.32
C GLY A 88 17.47 33.58 -3.86
N HIS A 89 17.83 32.64 -2.99
CA HIS A 89 18.10 31.26 -3.39
C HIS A 89 16.80 30.47 -3.59
N ALA A 90 16.86 29.51 -4.51
CA ALA A 90 15.92 28.42 -4.62
C ALA A 90 16.32 27.29 -3.65
N ILE A 91 15.33 26.74 -2.95
CA ILE A 91 15.46 25.61 -2.05
C ILE A 91 14.65 24.41 -2.53
N LEU A 92 15.15 23.23 -2.19
CA LEU A 92 14.48 21.96 -2.37
C LEU A 92 14.16 21.36 -0.99
N LEU A 93 12.86 21.19 -0.72
CA LEU A 93 12.34 20.65 0.53
C LEU A 93 11.90 19.20 0.32
N ARG A 94 12.40 18.30 1.16
CA ARG A 94 12.06 16.89 1.12
C ARG A 94 11.40 16.47 2.43
N HIS A 95 10.23 15.87 2.36
CA HIS A 95 9.51 15.39 3.54
C HIS A 95 10.28 14.25 4.22
N SER A 96 10.68 14.44 5.49
CA SER A 96 11.59 13.52 6.20
C SER A 96 11.04 12.10 6.33
N HIS A 97 9.71 11.93 6.36
CA HIS A 97 9.09 10.62 6.54
C HIS A 97 8.86 9.85 5.23
N SER A 98 8.27 10.47 4.21
CA SER A 98 7.99 9.78 2.94
C SER A 98 9.17 9.80 1.97
N GLY A 99 10.13 10.70 2.16
CA GLY A 99 11.24 10.91 1.24
C GLY A 99 10.85 11.60 -0.07
N MET A 100 9.61 12.06 -0.20
CA MET A 100 9.07 12.80 -1.35
C MET A 100 9.38 14.30 -1.26
N TYR A 101 9.31 15.01 -2.38
CA TYR A 101 9.63 16.43 -2.49
C TYR A 101 8.38 17.32 -2.44
N LEU A 102 8.46 18.46 -1.76
CA LEU A 102 7.38 19.44 -1.67
C LEU A 102 7.27 20.22 -2.98
N SER A 103 6.09 20.22 -3.58
CA SER A 103 5.85 20.75 -4.93
C SER A 103 4.56 21.58 -5.03
N CYS A 104 4.52 22.44 -6.05
CA CYS A 104 3.30 23.08 -6.51
C CYS A 104 2.64 22.17 -7.55
N LEU A 105 1.46 21.64 -7.25
CA LEU A 105 0.70 20.79 -8.16
C LEU A 105 -0.01 21.62 -9.23
N THR A 106 -0.57 20.96 -10.24
CA THR A 106 -1.39 21.60 -11.29
C THR A 106 -2.90 21.48 -11.01
N THR A 107 -3.29 20.70 -10.01
CA THR A 107 -4.67 20.57 -9.56
C THR A 107 -5.11 21.82 -8.78
N SER A 108 -6.42 22.07 -8.75
CA SER A 108 -7.01 23.16 -7.98
C SER A 108 -8.27 22.67 -7.29
N ARG A 109 -8.27 22.68 -5.95
CA ARG A 109 -9.43 22.30 -5.11
C ARG A 109 -10.09 23.50 -4.44
N SER A 110 -9.44 24.65 -4.44
CA SER A 110 -9.97 25.86 -3.81
C SER A 110 -11.26 26.30 -4.52
N LEU A 111 -12.39 26.23 -3.79
CA LEU A 111 -13.68 26.69 -4.29
C LEU A 111 -13.73 28.22 -4.46
N THR A 112 -12.93 28.94 -3.67
CA THR A 112 -12.90 30.40 -3.62
C THR A 112 -11.90 31.00 -4.59
N ASP A 113 -10.74 30.36 -4.79
CA ASP A 113 -9.71 30.83 -5.70
C ASP A 113 -9.39 29.75 -6.74
N LYS A 114 -10.07 29.82 -7.90
CA LYS A 114 -9.84 28.90 -9.02
C LYS A 114 -8.46 29.06 -9.66
N LEU A 115 -7.75 30.14 -9.33
CA LEU A 115 -6.36 30.37 -9.73
C LEU A 115 -5.41 30.02 -8.60
N ALA A 116 -5.83 29.30 -7.56
CA ALA A 116 -4.92 28.69 -6.61
C ALA A 116 -4.56 27.28 -7.11
N PHE A 117 -3.28 26.94 -7.02
CA PHE A 117 -2.81 25.58 -7.22
C PHE A 117 -2.67 24.87 -5.88
N ASP A 118 -2.92 23.57 -5.85
CA ASP A 118 -2.73 22.79 -4.63
C ASP A 118 -1.23 22.62 -4.33
N VAL A 119 -0.89 22.58 -3.04
CA VAL A 119 0.48 22.28 -2.59
C VAL A 119 0.53 20.83 -2.11
N GLY A 120 1.49 20.06 -2.61
CA GLY A 120 1.55 18.63 -2.34
C GLY A 120 2.92 18.01 -2.60
N LEU A 121 3.06 16.73 -2.27
CA LEU A 121 4.28 15.97 -2.41
C LEU A 121 4.33 15.23 -3.76
N GLN A 122 5.53 15.18 -4.36
CA GLN A 122 5.83 14.38 -5.56
C GLN A 122 7.05 13.48 -5.31
N GLU A 123 7.08 12.31 -5.94
CA GLU A 123 8.16 11.33 -5.78
C GLU A 123 9.45 11.80 -6.47
N ASP A 124 9.32 12.35 -7.67
CA ASP A 124 10.46 12.83 -8.45
C ASP A 124 10.71 14.33 -8.22
N ALA A 125 11.98 14.69 -8.02
CA ALA A 125 12.42 16.09 -7.98
C ALA A 125 12.60 16.68 -9.40
N SER A 126 12.19 15.98 -10.45
CA SER A 126 12.39 16.39 -11.83
C SER A 126 11.56 17.62 -12.18
N GLY A 127 12.22 18.67 -12.67
CA GLY A 127 11.57 19.89 -13.15
C GLY A 127 11.48 21.00 -12.11
N GLU A 128 10.76 22.06 -12.46
CA GLU A 128 10.71 23.32 -11.69
C GLU A 128 9.69 23.29 -10.54
N ALA A 129 8.74 22.35 -10.55
CA ALA A 129 7.60 22.36 -9.64
C ALA A 129 7.95 22.10 -8.16
N CYS A 130 9.09 21.44 -7.88
CA CYS A 130 9.56 21.13 -6.53
C CYS A 130 10.43 22.23 -5.91
N TRP A 131 10.68 23.33 -6.64
CA TRP A 131 11.59 24.38 -6.22
C TRP A 131 10.86 25.62 -5.72
N TRP A 132 11.37 26.18 -4.63
CA TRP A 132 10.80 27.36 -3.97
C TRP A 132 11.88 28.42 -3.76
N THR A 133 11.68 29.66 -4.17
CA THR A 133 12.57 30.77 -3.84
C THR A 133 12.20 31.39 -2.50
N ILE A 134 13.22 31.78 -1.73
CA ILE A 134 13.03 32.44 -0.43
C ILE A 134 13.25 33.93 -0.58
N HIS A 135 12.26 34.73 -0.18
CA HIS A 135 12.33 36.20 -0.19
C HIS A 135 12.12 36.78 1.22
N PRO A 136 12.73 37.94 1.51
CA PRO A 136 12.54 38.61 2.80
C PRO A 136 11.14 39.25 2.87
N ALA A 137 10.46 39.08 4.00
CA ALA A 137 9.12 39.63 4.20
C ALA A 137 9.08 41.17 4.30
N SER A 138 10.16 41.80 4.74
CA SER A 138 10.23 43.24 4.94
C SER A 138 11.60 43.80 4.55
N LYS A 139 11.68 45.13 4.43
CA LYS A 139 12.93 45.87 4.13
C LYS A 139 14.01 45.78 5.23
N GLN A 140 13.74 45.07 6.34
CA GLN A 140 14.73 44.82 7.38
C GLN A 140 15.81 43.81 6.93
N ARG A 141 15.50 42.97 5.94
CA ARG A 141 16.43 42.06 5.29
C ARG A 141 16.49 42.38 3.80
N SER A 142 17.60 42.01 3.17
CA SER A 142 17.85 42.22 1.73
C SER A 142 18.25 40.93 1.03
N GLU A 143 18.02 40.88 -0.29
CA GLU A 143 18.49 39.79 -1.15
C GLU A 143 20.00 39.55 -0.98
N GLY A 144 20.41 38.29 -0.90
CA GLY A 144 21.79 37.87 -0.65
C GLY A 144 22.22 37.87 0.83
N GLU A 145 21.40 38.37 1.76
CA GLU A 145 21.67 38.22 3.19
C GLU A 145 21.41 36.80 3.69
N LYS A 146 22.09 36.40 4.78
CA LYS A 146 21.89 35.11 5.43
C LYS A 146 20.55 35.06 6.14
N VAL A 147 19.78 34.01 5.88
CA VAL A 147 18.53 33.72 6.61
C VAL A 147 18.87 33.31 8.03
N ARG A 148 18.27 33.96 9.03
CA ARG A 148 18.47 33.64 10.45
C ARG A 148 17.32 32.81 10.99
N VAL A 149 17.57 32.08 12.08
CA VAL A 149 16.53 31.32 12.80
C VAL A 149 15.44 32.29 13.28
N GLY A 150 14.20 32.00 12.91
CA GLY A 150 13.04 32.83 13.27
C GLY A 150 12.85 34.10 12.43
N ASP A 151 13.58 34.26 11.31
CA ASP A 151 13.25 35.30 10.33
C ASP A 151 11.93 34.96 9.62
N ASP A 152 11.12 35.99 9.31
CA ASP A 152 9.91 35.85 8.50
C ASP A 152 10.27 35.69 7.01
N LEU A 153 9.77 34.63 6.39
CA LEU A 153 10.05 34.23 5.01
C LEU A 153 8.80 34.30 4.14
N ILE A 154 9.03 34.66 2.87
CA ILE A 154 8.06 34.49 1.79
C ILE A 154 8.60 33.41 0.87
N LEU A 155 7.82 32.34 0.67
CA LEU A 155 8.15 31.25 -0.26
C LEU A 155 7.37 31.43 -1.55
N VAL A 156 8.07 31.41 -2.69
CA VAL A 156 7.49 31.56 -4.03
C VAL A 156 7.86 30.34 -4.86
N SER A 157 6.89 29.70 -5.49
CA SER A 157 7.11 28.58 -6.40
C SER A 157 7.86 29.03 -7.64
N VAL A 158 8.87 28.27 -8.07
CA VAL A 158 9.63 28.56 -9.29
C VAL A 158 8.78 28.32 -10.55
N SER A 159 8.00 27.24 -10.59
CA SER A 159 7.24 26.86 -11.80
C SER A 159 6.02 27.74 -12.07
N SER A 160 5.39 28.24 -11.01
CA SER A 160 4.11 28.97 -11.10
C SER A 160 4.20 30.43 -10.70
N GLU A 161 5.33 30.86 -10.14
CA GLU A 161 5.54 32.21 -9.58
C GLU A 161 4.47 32.61 -8.53
N ARG A 162 3.86 31.61 -7.88
CA ARG A 162 2.83 31.80 -6.84
C ARG A 162 3.41 31.64 -5.44
N TYR A 163 2.83 32.36 -4.49
CA TYR A 163 3.22 32.30 -3.08
C TYR A 163 2.65 31.06 -2.40
N LEU A 164 3.42 30.46 -1.50
CA LEU A 164 2.86 29.50 -0.54
C LEU A 164 1.93 30.25 0.42
N HIS A 165 0.64 30.06 0.24
CA HIS A 165 -0.41 30.85 0.85
C HIS A 165 -1.21 30.05 1.87
N LEU A 166 -1.47 30.67 3.01
CA LEU A 166 -2.42 30.18 4.01
C LEU A 166 -3.82 30.68 3.64
N SER A 167 -4.61 29.80 3.03
CA SER A 167 -5.97 30.10 2.62
C SER A 167 -6.96 29.82 3.74
N THR A 168 -7.81 30.80 4.02
CA THR A 168 -8.93 30.71 4.96
C THR A 168 -10.22 30.80 4.15
N ALA A 169 -10.58 29.69 3.51
CA ALA A 169 -11.79 29.59 2.70
C ALA A 169 -12.91 28.90 3.49
N SER A 170 -14.08 29.52 3.57
CA SER A 170 -15.32 28.92 4.12
C SER A 170 -15.23 28.28 5.52
N GLY A 171 -14.25 28.66 6.35
CA GLY A 171 -14.08 28.18 7.72
C GLY A 171 -13.06 27.06 7.93
N GLU A 172 -12.48 26.52 6.85
CA GLU A 172 -11.34 25.60 6.93
C GLU A 172 -10.04 26.30 6.51
N LEU A 173 -8.97 25.98 7.23
CA LEU A 173 -7.62 26.47 6.93
C LEU A 173 -6.95 25.47 6.00
N GLN A 174 -6.50 25.94 4.85
CA GLN A 174 -5.83 25.12 3.82
C GLN A 174 -4.53 25.80 3.38
N ALA A 175 -3.61 25.00 2.83
CA ALA A 175 -2.38 25.50 2.23
C ALA A 175 -2.49 25.37 0.71
N ASP A 176 -2.44 26.50 0.01
CA ASP A 176 -2.47 26.56 -1.45
C ASP A 176 -1.34 27.45 -2.00
N ALA A 177 -1.15 27.44 -3.31
CA ALA A 177 -0.24 28.32 -4.02
C ALA A 177 -1.06 29.37 -4.79
N SER A 178 -1.08 30.61 -4.27
CA SER A 178 -1.92 31.72 -4.75
C SER A 178 -1.10 33.04 -4.85
N PHE A 179 -1.75 34.15 -5.21
CA PHE A 179 -1.15 35.47 -5.37
C PHE A 179 -0.99 36.26 -4.06
N MET A 180 -1.48 35.72 -2.95
CA MET A 180 -1.43 36.36 -1.63
C MET A 180 -0.24 35.87 -0.81
N GLN A 181 0.49 36.80 -0.22
CA GLN A 181 1.66 36.49 0.60
C GLN A 181 1.26 35.93 1.97
N THR A 182 2.02 34.97 2.48
CA THR A 182 1.93 34.47 3.84
C THR A 182 3.31 34.47 4.48
N LEU A 183 3.39 34.90 5.74
CA LEU A 183 4.63 34.89 6.52
C LEU A 183 4.86 33.49 7.07
N TRP A 184 5.96 32.87 6.64
CA TRP A 184 6.40 31.56 7.08
C TRP A 184 7.68 31.68 7.90
N ASN A 185 7.75 30.93 8.99
CA ASN A 185 8.91 30.83 9.85
C ASN A 185 9.52 29.44 9.71
N MET A 186 10.82 29.39 9.41
CA MET A 186 11.59 28.15 9.48
C MET A 186 12.07 27.94 10.91
N ASN A 187 11.52 26.92 11.55
CA ASN A 187 11.98 26.49 12.87
C ASN A 187 12.90 25.27 12.74
N PRO A 188 14.14 25.32 13.24
CA PRO A 188 15.01 24.15 13.27
C PRO A 188 14.44 23.12 14.26
N ILE A 189 14.25 21.90 13.77
CA ILE A 189 13.81 20.75 14.57
C ILE A 189 15.01 19.91 14.99
N SER A 190 15.89 19.63 14.04
CA SER A 190 17.12 18.87 14.25
C SER A 190 18.23 19.43 13.35
N SER A 191 19.47 19.13 13.72
CA SER A 191 20.68 19.44 12.94
C SER A 191 21.64 18.26 13.06
N GLY A 192 22.85 18.36 12.49
CA GLY A 192 23.86 17.29 12.46
C GLY A 192 24.05 16.63 13.83
N CYS A 193 23.48 15.44 14.00
CA CYS A 193 23.44 14.72 15.26
C CYS A 193 24.68 13.85 15.45
N GLU A 194 25.18 13.78 16.69
CA GLU A 194 26.30 12.91 17.06
C GLU A 194 25.90 11.43 16.98
N GLU A 195 26.77 10.60 16.40
CA GLU A 195 26.51 9.17 16.23
C GLU A 195 26.37 8.42 17.57
N GLY A 196 25.38 7.52 17.66
CA GLY A 196 25.18 6.65 18.82
C GLY A 196 24.42 7.26 20.00
N TYR A 197 23.97 8.52 19.90
CA TYR A 197 23.22 9.21 20.95
C TYR A 197 21.72 9.34 20.67
N VAL A 198 20.93 9.35 21.73
CA VAL A 198 19.47 9.47 21.66
C VAL A 198 19.07 10.93 21.45
N THR A 199 18.32 11.17 20.39
CA THR A 199 17.65 12.45 20.11
C THR A 199 16.13 12.28 20.17
N GLY A 200 15.41 13.39 20.33
CA GLY A 200 13.96 13.38 20.22
C GLY A 200 13.48 13.10 18.79
N GLY A 201 12.26 12.60 18.66
CA GLY A 201 11.67 12.18 17.37
C GLY A 201 12.14 10.80 16.88
N HIS A 202 13.15 10.18 17.50
CA HIS A 202 13.54 8.83 17.13
C HIS A 202 12.51 7.77 17.53
N VAL A 203 12.38 6.76 16.66
CA VAL A 203 11.59 5.54 16.92
C VAL A 203 12.53 4.45 17.43
N MET A 204 12.22 3.87 18.58
CA MET A 204 13.10 2.93 19.29
C MET A 204 12.32 1.87 20.04
N ARG A 205 13.05 0.83 20.46
CA ARG A 205 12.59 -0.20 21.38
C ARG A 205 13.18 0.06 22.76
N LEU A 206 12.39 -0.23 23.79
CA LEU A 206 12.79 -0.16 25.18
C LEU A 206 12.95 -1.59 25.70
N PHE A 207 14.18 -2.05 25.84
CA PHE A 207 14.51 -3.37 26.38
C PHE A 207 14.62 -3.33 27.89
N HIS A 208 14.09 -4.35 28.55
CA HIS A 208 14.05 -4.46 30.01
C HIS A 208 15.13 -5.41 30.53
N GLY A 209 16.04 -4.88 31.35
CA GLY A 209 17.13 -5.65 31.95
C GLY A 209 18.14 -6.17 30.92
N HIS A 210 18.84 -7.26 31.27
CA HIS A 210 19.73 -8.00 30.37
C HIS A 210 19.02 -9.14 29.62
N MET A 211 17.70 -9.28 29.83
CA MET A 211 16.89 -10.28 29.16
C MET A 211 16.38 -9.70 27.85
N ASP A 212 16.21 -10.53 26.82
CA ASP A 212 15.59 -10.16 25.54
C ASP A 212 14.08 -9.91 25.70
N GLU A 213 13.68 -9.09 26.69
CA GLU A 213 12.31 -8.63 26.95
C GLU A 213 12.20 -7.16 26.54
N CYS A 214 11.13 -6.80 25.83
CA CYS A 214 10.89 -5.42 25.39
C CYS A 214 9.50 -4.91 25.80
N LEU A 215 9.39 -3.59 25.95
CA LEU A 215 8.12 -2.92 26.22
C LEU A 215 7.22 -2.98 24.98
N THR A 216 6.03 -3.54 25.14
CA THR A 216 5.07 -3.74 24.06
C THR A 216 3.62 -3.60 24.54
N ILE A 217 2.69 -3.62 23.59
CA ILE A 217 1.25 -3.69 23.82
C ILE A 217 0.70 -5.07 23.40
N SER A 218 -0.55 -5.32 23.72
CA SER A 218 -1.26 -6.54 23.30
C SER A 218 -1.46 -6.60 21.78
N THR A 219 -1.57 -7.80 21.22
CA THR A 219 -1.77 -8.04 19.79
C THR A 219 -3.13 -7.57 19.29
N THR A 220 -3.28 -7.51 17.98
CA THR A 220 -4.47 -6.95 17.33
C THR A 220 -5.73 -7.80 17.51
N ASP A 221 -5.62 -9.11 17.64
CA ASP A 221 -6.78 -10.00 17.85
C ASP A 221 -7.45 -9.82 19.23
N GLN A 222 -6.79 -9.13 20.15
CA GLN A 222 -7.31 -8.87 21.49
C GLN A 222 -8.18 -7.61 21.54
N ASN A 223 -9.17 -7.60 22.42
CA ASN A 223 -10.10 -6.47 22.61
C ASN A 223 -9.35 -5.13 22.72
N GLU A 224 -9.94 -4.04 22.22
CA GLU A 224 -9.33 -2.70 22.29
C GLU A 224 -8.91 -2.31 23.72
N GLU A 225 -9.68 -2.71 24.73
CA GLU A 225 -9.31 -2.48 26.14
C GLU A 225 -8.04 -3.22 26.56
N GLN A 226 -7.78 -4.41 26.01
CA GLN A 226 -6.55 -5.17 26.25
C GLN A 226 -5.36 -4.57 25.51
N ARG A 227 -5.56 -3.91 24.36
CA ARG A 227 -4.52 -3.14 23.67
C ARG A 227 -4.08 -1.88 24.42
N ARG A 228 -4.92 -1.36 25.32
CA ARG A 228 -4.56 -0.23 26.20
C ARG A 228 -3.61 -0.64 27.35
N VAL A 229 -3.39 -1.93 27.55
CA VAL A 229 -2.50 -2.47 28.59
C VAL A 229 -1.08 -2.60 28.06
N VAL A 230 -0.11 -2.14 28.85
CA VAL A 230 1.32 -2.18 28.54
C VAL A 230 1.97 -3.38 29.22
N ASN A 231 2.77 -4.14 28.47
CA ASN A 231 3.41 -5.36 28.93
C ASN A 231 4.89 -5.40 28.54
N TYR A 232 5.66 -6.22 29.24
CA TYR A 232 6.96 -6.72 28.81
C TYR A 232 6.77 -8.12 28.23
N GLU A 233 7.33 -8.32 27.03
CA GLU A 233 7.30 -9.58 26.30
C GLU A 233 8.64 -9.79 25.61
N GLY A 234 9.15 -11.02 25.65
CA GLY A 234 10.39 -11.38 24.99
C GLY A 234 10.22 -12.09 23.65
N GLY A 235 11.34 -12.44 23.02
CA GLY A 235 11.37 -13.23 21.79
C GLY A 235 10.80 -12.48 20.58
N ALA A 236 9.73 -12.99 19.98
CA ALA A 236 9.19 -12.47 18.71
C ALA A 236 8.72 -11.00 18.81
N ALA A 237 8.22 -10.56 19.97
CA ALA A 237 7.76 -9.18 20.20
C ALA A 237 8.85 -8.15 19.91
N CYS A 238 10.12 -8.49 20.17
CA CYS A 238 11.28 -7.63 19.97
C CYS A 238 11.56 -7.33 18.48
N SER A 239 11.00 -8.11 17.56
CA SER A 239 11.09 -7.88 16.12
C SER A 239 9.81 -7.31 15.50
N GLN A 240 8.71 -7.24 16.25
CA GLN A 240 7.39 -6.81 15.76
C GLN A 240 7.20 -5.29 15.84
N ALA A 241 6.19 -4.77 15.13
CA ALA A 241 5.89 -3.33 15.06
C ALA A 241 5.30 -2.79 16.38
N ARG A 242 4.51 -3.58 17.11
CA ARG A 242 3.96 -3.27 18.45
C ARG A 242 4.97 -3.00 19.58
N SER A 243 6.27 -3.10 19.34
CA SER A 243 7.32 -2.75 20.31
C SER A 243 7.96 -1.39 20.00
N LEU A 244 7.46 -0.67 19.00
CA LEU A 244 8.03 0.59 18.52
C LEU A 244 7.40 1.79 19.21
N TRP A 245 8.26 2.59 19.83
CA TRP A 245 7.88 3.80 20.55
C TRP A 245 8.65 5.00 20.01
N ARG A 246 7.96 6.14 19.88
CA ARG A 246 8.52 7.43 19.49
C ARG A 246 8.62 8.34 20.72
N LEU A 247 9.80 8.92 20.92
CA LEU A 247 10.01 9.90 21.98
C LEU A 247 9.71 11.31 21.46
N GLU A 248 8.81 12.02 22.13
CA GLU A 248 8.38 13.37 21.74
C GLU A 248 8.62 14.35 22.89
N PRO A 249 9.73 15.11 22.88
CA PRO A 249 9.99 16.12 23.90
C PRO A 249 8.88 17.17 23.98
N LEU A 250 8.70 17.78 25.14
CA LEU A 250 7.69 18.84 25.36
C LEU A 250 8.11 20.21 24.77
N ARG A 251 8.71 20.21 23.59
CA ARG A 251 9.16 21.39 22.84
C ARG A 251 8.75 21.24 21.38
N ILE A 252 8.53 22.36 20.70
CA ILE A 252 8.25 22.36 19.25
C ILE A 252 9.57 22.49 18.49
N SER A 253 10.21 23.66 18.58
CA SER A 253 11.57 23.89 18.06
C SER A 253 12.61 23.09 18.83
N TRP A 254 13.65 22.63 18.15
CA TRP A 254 14.71 21.77 18.71
C TRP A 254 14.19 20.48 19.39
N SER A 255 13.02 19.98 18.98
CA SER A 255 12.50 18.71 19.48
C SER A 255 13.36 17.50 19.07
N GLY A 256 14.19 17.63 18.04
CA GLY A 256 15.21 16.66 17.64
C GLY A 256 16.58 16.83 18.31
N SER A 257 16.69 17.68 19.34
CA SER A 257 17.95 17.83 20.11
C SER A 257 18.30 16.57 20.92
N HIS A 258 19.54 16.49 21.40
CA HIS A 258 19.99 15.41 22.25
C HIS A 258 19.18 15.33 23.54
N MET A 259 18.66 14.14 23.84
CA MET A 259 17.89 13.87 25.05
C MET A 259 18.81 13.94 26.26
N LYS A 260 18.35 14.66 27.29
CA LYS A 260 19.10 14.85 28.54
C LYS A 260 18.45 14.13 29.70
N TRP A 261 19.26 13.79 30.70
CA TRP A 261 18.75 13.29 31.97
C TRP A 261 17.85 14.33 32.65
N GLY A 262 16.68 13.89 33.11
CA GLY A 262 15.65 14.73 33.73
C GLY A 262 14.82 15.59 32.78
N GLN A 263 15.01 15.47 31.46
CA GLN A 263 14.19 16.19 30.48
C GLN A 263 12.80 15.53 30.33
N PRO A 264 11.70 16.30 30.36
CA PRO A 264 10.36 15.76 30.19
C PRO A 264 10.02 15.52 28.71
N PHE A 265 9.38 14.40 28.42
CA PHE A 265 8.91 13.99 27.10
C PHE A 265 7.64 13.13 27.19
N ARG A 266 6.93 13.03 26.06
CA ARG A 266 5.84 12.08 25.83
C ARG A 266 6.38 10.85 25.11
N VAL A 267 5.72 9.72 25.33
CA VAL A 267 6.02 8.45 24.66
C VAL A 267 4.82 8.07 23.81
N ARG A 268 4.97 8.12 22.48
CA ARG A 268 3.94 7.78 21.51
C ARG A 268 4.18 6.37 20.99
N HIS A 269 3.14 5.52 21.00
CA HIS A 269 3.17 4.23 20.31
C HIS A 269 2.96 4.46 18.81
N VAL A 270 3.84 3.90 17.97
CA VAL A 270 3.89 4.27 16.55
C VAL A 270 2.68 3.76 15.76
N THR A 271 2.37 2.46 15.81
CA THR A 271 1.34 1.86 14.95
C THR A 271 -0.09 2.21 15.39
N THR A 272 -0.31 2.52 16.67
CA THR A 272 -1.64 2.92 17.17
C THR A 272 -1.82 4.43 17.30
N GLY A 273 -0.73 5.22 17.28
CA GLY A 273 -0.79 6.68 17.48
C GLY A 273 -1.25 7.14 18.86
N HIS A 274 -1.24 6.24 19.84
CA HIS A 274 -1.64 6.54 21.21
C HIS A 274 -0.45 6.89 22.11
N TYR A 275 -0.71 7.44 23.29
CA TYR A 275 0.32 7.91 24.22
C TYR A 275 0.33 7.10 25.50
N LEU A 276 1.53 6.79 26.00
CA LEU A 276 1.69 6.24 27.34
C LEU A 276 1.27 7.29 28.36
N ALA A 277 0.44 6.91 29.33
CA ALA A 277 -0.06 7.83 30.35
C ALA A 277 -0.31 7.13 31.70
N LEU A 278 -0.27 7.92 32.77
CA LEU A 278 -0.83 7.57 34.07
C LEU A 278 -2.27 8.06 34.15
N THR A 279 -3.20 7.15 34.41
CA THR A 279 -4.62 7.46 34.67
C THR A 279 -4.99 7.06 36.09
N GLU A 280 -5.84 7.84 36.75
CA GLU A 280 -6.25 7.60 38.16
C GLU A 280 -6.96 6.25 38.33
N GLU A 281 -7.77 5.82 37.35
CA GLU A 281 -8.57 4.60 37.44
C GLU A 281 -7.79 3.33 37.08
N LYS A 282 -6.98 3.37 36.01
CA LYS A 282 -6.41 2.16 35.38
C LYS A 282 -4.89 2.04 35.55
N GLY A 283 -4.25 3.03 36.18
CA GLY A 283 -2.79 3.09 36.35
C GLY A 283 -2.09 3.41 35.03
N LEU A 284 -1.01 2.67 34.72
CA LEU A 284 -0.25 2.82 33.47
C LEU A 284 -1.02 2.20 32.31
N VAL A 285 -1.42 3.04 31.36
CA VAL A 285 -2.19 2.66 30.17
C VAL A 285 -1.77 3.48 28.96
N VAL A 286 -2.20 3.04 27.79
CA VAL A 286 -2.07 3.78 26.54
C VAL A 286 -3.40 4.51 26.25
N VAL A 287 -3.34 5.84 26.08
CA VAL A 287 -4.50 6.72 25.89
C VAL A 287 -4.52 7.38 24.52
N ASP A 288 -5.72 7.70 24.07
CA ASP A 288 -5.96 8.41 22.81
C ASP A 288 -5.31 9.81 22.83
N ALA A 289 -4.87 10.30 21.67
CA ALA A 289 -4.17 11.58 21.54
C ALA A 289 -4.94 12.77 22.14
N GLU A 290 -6.27 12.78 22.02
CA GLU A 290 -7.14 13.84 22.56
C GLU A 290 -7.11 13.94 24.10
N LYS A 291 -6.79 12.83 24.78
CA LYS A 291 -6.74 12.74 26.25
C LYS A 291 -5.30 12.81 26.78
N ALA A 292 -4.32 12.95 25.89
CA ALA A 292 -2.89 12.93 26.20
C ALA A 292 -2.36 14.28 26.70
N ASN A 293 -2.96 14.82 27.77
CA ASN A 293 -2.50 16.07 28.37
C ASN A 293 -1.10 15.92 29.01
N THR A 294 -0.37 17.02 29.14
CA THR A 294 1.01 16.99 29.67
C THR A 294 1.10 16.40 31.09
N LYS A 295 0.09 16.60 31.95
CA LYS A 295 0.16 16.10 33.34
C LYS A 295 0.18 14.58 33.42
N ALA A 296 -0.59 13.91 32.57
CA ALA A 296 -0.70 12.45 32.57
C ALA A 296 0.38 11.75 31.73
N THR A 297 0.99 12.44 30.77
CA THR A 297 1.88 11.86 29.74
C THR A 297 3.34 12.28 29.85
N SER A 298 3.70 13.05 30.88
CA SER A 298 5.06 13.55 31.05
C SER A 298 5.93 12.53 31.78
N PHE A 299 6.87 11.95 31.03
CA PHE A 299 7.91 11.04 31.53
C PHE A 299 9.29 11.67 31.39
N CYS A 300 10.26 11.19 32.16
CA CYS A 300 11.66 11.57 32.03
C CYS A 300 12.59 10.39 32.28
N PHE A 301 13.80 10.47 31.72
CA PHE A 301 14.86 9.50 32.00
C PHE A 301 15.70 9.94 33.20
N ARG A 302 16.05 8.98 34.05
CA ARG A 302 16.89 9.16 35.25
C ARG A 302 18.01 8.12 35.27
N ILE A 303 19.13 8.50 35.87
CA ILE A 303 20.32 7.65 36.03
C ILE A 303 20.13 6.64 37.18
N SER A 304 19.47 7.07 38.25
CA SER A 304 19.19 6.26 39.43
C SER A 304 17.86 6.69 40.06
N LYS A 305 17.37 5.85 40.99
CA LYS A 305 16.15 6.11 41.76
C LYS A 305 16.36 7.00 42.99
N GLU A 306 17.50 7.67 43.07
CA GLU A 306 17.79 8.59 44.16
C GLU A 306 16.92 9.85 44.04
N LYS A 307 16.47 10.36 45.20
CA LYS A 307 15.77 11.63 45.33
C LYS A 307 16.75 12.79 45.13
N LEU A 308 17.23 12.94 43.91
CA LEU A 308 17.99 14.11 43.48
C LEU A 308 17.00 15.18 43.02
N ASP A 309 17.00 16.32 43.71
CA ASP A 309 16.41 17.56 43.23
C ASP A 309 17.13 17.95 41.93
N VAL A 310 16.60 17.49 40.80
CA VAL A 310 17.11 17.91 39.50
C VAL A 310 16.48 19.26 39.22
N ALA A 311 17.26 20.31 39.45
CA ALA A 311 16.91 21.64 39.01
C ALA A 311 16.52 21.60 37.51
N PRO A 312 15.44 22.28 37.10
CA PRO A 312 15.03 22.30 35.71
C PRO A 312 16.20 22.81 34.85
N LYS A 313 16.76 21.94 34.00
CA LYS A 313 17.81 22.31 33.07
C LYS A 313 17.23 23.37 32.11
N ARG A 314 17.97 24.47 31.90
CA ARG A 314 17.58 25.53 30.96
C ARG A 314 17.43 24.98 29.56
N ASP A 315 16.47 25.52 28.82
CA ASP A 315 16.32 25.25 27.40
C ASP A 315 17.62 25.62 26.66
N VAL A 316 17.99 24.75 25.72
CA VAL A 316 19.15 24.97 24.84
C VAL A 316 18.62 25.24 23.45
N GLU A 317 19.14 26.32 22.86
CA GLU A 317 18.97 26.67 21.45
C GLU A 317 20.12 26.03 20.68
N GLY A 318 19.88 24.82 20.17
CA GLY A 318 20.89 23.96 19.54
C GLY A 318 20.71 22.48 19.91
N MET A 319 21.59 21.62 19.39
CA MET A 319 21.56 20.18 19.67
C MET A 319 21.80 19.82 21.14
N GLY A 320 22.50 20.68 21.88
CA GLY A 320 22.83 20.43 23.29
C GLY A 320 23.91 19.36 23.47
N ALA A 321 24.23 19.05 24.73
CA ALA A 321 25.25 18.04 25.04
C ALA A 321 24.67 16.61 24.86
N PRO A 322 25.36 15.71 24.15
CA PRO A 322 24.96 14.31 24.01
C PRO A 322 25.19 13.55 25.33
N GLU A 323 24.12 13.14 26.02
CA GLU A 323 24.19 12.48 27.33
C GLU A 323 23.79 10.99 27.29
N ILE A 324 22.71 10.65 26.57
CA ILE A 324 22.10 9.31 26.56
C ILE A 324 22.51 8.57 25.28
N LYS A 325 23.04 7.36 25.42
CA LYS A 325 23.52 6.49 24.33
C LYS A 325 22.60 5.29 24.10
N TYR A 326 22.57 4.80 22.85
CA TYR A 326 21.93 3.52 22.52
C TYR A 326 22.71 2.34 23.10
N GLY A 327 22.00 1.35 23.65
CA GLY A 327 22.56 0.09 24.18
C GLY A 327 23.27 0.22 25.54
N GLU A 328 24.08 1.27 25.71
CA GLU A 328 24.94 1.47 26.88
C GLU A 328 24.26 2.22 28.03
N SER A 329 23.33 3.12 27.72
CA SER A 329 22.64 3.89 28.76
C SER A 329 21.52 3.06 29.38
N MET A 330 21.71 2.73 30.65
CA MET A 330 20.73 2.05 31.48
C MET A 330 19.79 3.09 32.09
N CYS A 331 18.66 3.35 31.42
CA CYS A 331 17.73 4.41 31.77
C CYS A 331 16.65 3.92 32.72
N PHE A 332 16.33 4.70 33.75
CA PHE A 332 15.12 4.53 34.55
C PHE A 332 14.06 5.53 34.10
N VAL A 333 12.84 5.07 33.83
CA VAL A 333 11.74 5.93 33.41
C VAL A 333 10.90 6.33 34.63
N GLN A 334 10.73 7.64 34.82
CA GLN A 334 9.95 8.21 35.90
C GLN A 334 8.84 9.11 35.35
N HIS A 335 7.63 9.00 35.90
CA HIS A 335 6.56 9.94 35.64
C HIS A 335 6.81 11.25 36.39
N VAL A 336 6.76 12.38 35.69
CA VAL A 336 7.25 13.68 36.21
C VAL A 336 6.35 14.23 37.31
N ASP A 337 5.03 14.19 37.14
CA ASP A 337 4.08 14.83 38.07
C ASP A 337 3.88 14.01 39.36
N SER A 338 3.81 12.68 39.23
CA SER A 338 3.59 11.77 40.38
C SER A 338 4.88 11.24 41.02
N GLY A 339 6.02 11.35 40.32
CA GLY A 339 7.29 10.80 40.77
C GLY A 339 7.38 9.27 40.76
N LEU A 340 6.38 8.56 40.23
CA LEU A 340 6.34 7.10 40.18
C LEU A 340 7.29 6.54 39.11
N TRP A 341 7.88 5.38 39.39
CA TRP A 341 8.80 4.67 38.51
C TRP A 341 8.06 3.63 37.66
N VAL A 342 8.43 3.51 36.39
CA VAL A 342 7.96 2.42 35.52
C VAL A 342 8.68 1.14 35.94
N THR A 343 7.91 0.13 36.35
CA THR A 343 8.35 -1.19 36.79
C THR A 343 7.36 -2.24 36.27
N TYR A 344 7.60 -3.53 36.51
CA TYR A 344 6.60 -4.57 36.25
C TYR A 344 5.83 -4.95 37.52
N ALA A 345 4.61 -5.47 37.34
CA ALA A 345 3.84 -6.13 38.41
C ALA A 345 4.35 -7.57 38.61
N ALA A 346 4.30 -8.06 39.85
CA ALA A 346 4.65 -9.44 40.17
C ALA A 346 3.86 -10.43 39.29
N ALA A 347 4.57 -11.40 38.70
CA ALA A 347 3.98 -12.33 37.75
C ALA A 347 2.91 -13.22 38.42
N ASP A 348 1.77 -13.40 37.76
CA ASP A 348 0.71 -14.27 38.24
C ASP A 348 1.19 -15.73 38.23
N ALA A 349 1.18 -16.38 39.40
CA ALA A 349 1.61 -17.77 39.58
C ALA A 349 0.85 -18.76 38.67
N LYS A 350 -0.36 -18.40 38.23
CA LYS A 350 -1.17 -19.21 37.30
C LYS A 350 -0.72 -19.05 35.84
N ALA A 351 -0.32 -17.86 35.42
CA ALA A 351 0.17 -17.58 34.06
C ALA A 351 1.57 -18.20 33.82
N LEU A 352 2.42 -18.19 34.86
CA LEU A 352 3.75 -18.82 34.83
C LEU A 352 3.68 -20.34 34.63
N ARG A 353 2.64 -21.01 35.14
CA ARG A 353 2.38 -22.44 34.92
C ARG A 353 1.89 -22.77 33.51
N LEU A 354 1.36 -21.79 32.78
CA LEU A 354 0.81 -21.93 31.42
C LEU A 354 1.82 -21.53 30.32
N GLY A 355 3.03 -21.09 30.69
CA GLY A 355 4.09 -20.74 29.75
C GLY A 355 3.94 -19.37 29.07
N LEU A 356 2.97 -18.55 29.48
CA LEU A 356 2.81 -17.18 28.97
C LEU A 356 3.74 -16.23 29.74
N LEU A 357 4.91 -15.93 29.17
CA LEU A 357 5.89 -14.95 29.68
C LEU A 357 5.45 -13.51 29.34
N LYS A 358 4.30 -13.07 29.87
CA LYS A 358 3.87 -11.67 29.79
C LYS A 358 3.88 -11.05 31.18
N ARG A 359 4.61 -9.95 31.36
CA ARG A 359 4.62 -9.17 32.62
C ARG A 359 3.96 -7.82 32.39
N ARG A 360 2.99 -7.44 33.21
CA ARG A 360 2.31 -6.15 33.07
C ARG A 360 3.21 -5.02 33.59
N ALA A 361 3.39 -3.96 32.81
CA ALA A 361 4.08 -2.76 33.26
C ALA A 361 3.14 -1.89 34.12
N ILE A 362 3.66 -1.33 35.21
CA ILE A 362 2.94 -0.49 36.17
C ILE A 362 3.81 0.71 36.60
N LEU A 363 3.18 1.68 37.26
CA LEU A 363 3.86 2.77 37.93
C LEU A 363 3.86 2.51 39.44
N HIS A 364 5.05 2.44 40.05
CA HIS A 364 5.22 2.13 41.48
C HIS A 364 6.12 3.16 42.17
N GLN A 365 5.94 3.34 43.49
CA GLN A 365 6.70 4.35 44.26
C GLN A 365 8.21 4.02 44.37
N GLU A 366 8.55 2.73 44.42
CA GLU A 366 9.93 2.26 44.60
C GLU A 366 10.51 1.60 43.32
N GLY A 367 9.65 0.90 42.55
CA GLY A 367 10.05 -0.02 41.46
C GLY A 367 11.06 -1.11 41.88
N HIS A 368 11.41 -2.01 40.97
CA HIS A 368 12.38 -3.09 41.21
C HIS A 368 13.83 -2.68 40.89
N MET A 369 14.81 -3.50 41.29
CA MET A 369 16.24 -3.19 41.05
C MET A 369 16.69 -3.45 39.61
N ASP A 370 15.92 -4.25 38.87
CA ASP A 370 16.16 -4.70 37.51
C ASP A 370 15.36 -3.90 36.45
N ASP A 371 14.77 -2.76 36.83
CA ASP A 371 14.00 -1.88 35.95
C ASP A 371 14.81 -1.21 34.83
N ALA A 372 16.14 -1.28 34.90
CA ALA A 372 17.02 -0.57 34.01
C ALA A 372 16.72 -0.87 32.52
N LEU A 373 16.29 0.14 31.77
CA LEU A 373 15.90 0.01 30.37
C LEU A 373 17.06 0.36 29.46
N SER A 374 17.39 -0.54 28.54
CA SER A 374 18.32 -0.25 27.45
C SER A 374 17.55 0.23 26.21
N LEU A 375 18.02 1.31 25.60
CA LEU A 375 17.39 1.93 24.43
C LEU A 375 18.04 1.42 23.15
N THR A 376 17.24 0.90 22.21
CA THR A 376 17.75 0.43 20.91
C THR A 376 17.03 1.14 19.77
N ARG A 377 17.80 1.85 18.92
CA ARG A 377 17.25 2.56 17.76
C ARG A 377 16.69 1.57 16.73
N CYS A 378 15.50 1.86 16.23
CA CYS A 378 14.91 1.11 15.12
C CYS A 378 15.52 1.55 13.78
N GLN A 379 15.68 0.62 12.84
CA GLN A 379 16.10 0.92 11.47
C GLN A 379 15.09 1.88 10.80
N HIS A 380 15.57 2.74 9.90
CA HIS A 380 14.74 3.75 9.24
C HIS A 380 13.56 3.12 8.48
N GLU A 381 13.80 2.08 7.68
CA GLU A 381 12.77 1.36 6.92
C GLU A 381 11.66 0.79 7.82
N GLN A 382 12.01 0.19 8.95
CA GLN A 382 11.02 -0.33 9.92
C GLN A 382 10.22 0.79 10.58
N SER A 383 10.89 1.91 10.93
CA SER A 383 10.22 3.10 11.47
C SER A 383 9.23 3.68 10.46
N GLN A 384 9.59 3.68 9.17
CA GLN A 384 8.75 4.18 8.10
C GLN A 384 7.53 3.26 7.90
N ALA A 385 7.76 1.94 7.82
CA ALA A 385 6.70 0.93 7.70
C ALA A 385 5.69 1.01 8.86
N ALA A 386 6.17 1.20 10.09
CA ALA A 386 5.29 1.31 11.25
C ALA A 386 4.36 2.53 11.19
N ARG A 387 4.83 3.67 10.66
CA ARG A 387 3.97 4.85 10.43
C ARG A 387 3.01 4.62 9.27
N MET A 388 3.44 3.98 8.17
CA MET A 388 2.51 3.58 7.10
C MET A 388 1.36 2.72 7.64
N ILE A 389 1.64 1.74 8.51
CA ILE A 389 0.60 0.90 9.12
C ILE A 389 -0.43 1.73 9.87
N TYR A 390 0.01 2.73 10.67
CA TYR A 390 -0.90 3.64 11.38
C TYR A 390 -1.82 4.37 10.41
N SER A 391 -1.26 4.96 9.36
CA SER A 391 -2.00 5.78 8.39
C SER A 391 -2.95 4.94 7.54
N THR A 392 -2.51 3.77 7.05
CA THR A 392 -3.36 2.82 6.32
C THR A 392 -4.49 2.28 7.20
N SER A 393 -4.18 1.88 8.44
CA SER A 393 -5.21 1.38 9.38
C SER A 393 -6.25 2.45 9.69
N GLY A 394 -5.83 3.71 9.87
CA GLY A 394 -6.74 4.83 10.10
C GLY A 394 -7.71 5.04 8.93
N LEU A 395 -7.16 5.12 7.71
CA LEU A 395 -7.95 5.30 6.49
C LEU A 395 -8.94 4.14 6.26
N TYR A 396 -8.47 2.89 6.43
CA TYR A 396 -9.29 1.71 6.15
C TYR A 396 -10.40 1.55 7.19
N ASN A 397 -10.13 1.82 8.46
CA ASN A 397 -11.17 1.81 9.50
C ASN A 397 -12.21 2.91 9.28
N GLN A 398 -11.80 4.10 8.79
CA GLN A 398 -12.75 5.15 8.42
C GLN A 398 -13.62 4.73 7.24
N PHE A 399 -13.02 4.11 6.22
CA PHE A 399 -13.73 3.58 5.06
C PHE A 399 -14.71 2.47 5.46
N ILE A 400 -14.28 1.51 6.30
CA ILE A 400 -15.11 0.43 6.84
C ILE A 400 -16.32 0.98 7.60
N LYS A 401 -16.12 1.95 8.50
CA LYS A 401 -17.23 2.61 9.23
C LYS A 401 -18.20 3.33 8.29
N GLY A 402 -17.67 3.93 7.21
CA GLY A 402 -18.47 4.50 6.13
C GLY A 402 -19.37 3.46 5.47
N LEU A 403 -18.81 2.30 5.09
CA LEU A 403 -19.55 1.19 4.51
C LEU A 403 -20.58 0.59 5.46
N ASP A 404 -20.25 0.42 6.75
CA ASP A 404 -21.19 -0.09 7.76
C ASP A 404 -22.41 0.83 7.91
N THR A 405 -22.22 2.14 7.74
CA THR A 405 -23.32 3.12 7.74
C THR A 405 -24.25 2.95 6.53
N LEU A 406 -23.73 2.49 5.40
CA LEU A 406 -24.50 2.22 4.18
C LEU A 406 -25.30 0.92 4.28
N ILE A 407 -24.71 -0.14 4.83
CA ILE A 407 -25.36 -1.46 4.98
C ILE A 407 -26.60 -1.38 5.89
N GLY A 408 -26.58 -0.50 6.90
CA GLY A 408 -27.66 -0.38 7.89
C GLY A 408 -28.84 0.52 7.52
N LYS A 409 -28.83 1.24 6.37
CA LYS A 409 -29.85 2.26 6.05
C LYS A 409 -30.47 2.09 4.67
N VAL A 410 -31.78 1.84 4.63
CA VAL A 410 -32.60 1.75 3.39
C VAL A 410 -32.98 3.15 2.88
N LYS A 411 -31.99 3.98 2.52
CA LYS A 411 -32.07 5.43 2.18
C LYS A 411 -31.95 6.36 3.40
N SER A 412 -30.76 6.90 3.65
CA SER A 412 -30.63 8.16 4.38
C SER A 412 -30.59 9.34 3.42
N SER A 413 -31.32 10.41 3.75
CA SER A 413 -31.30 11.69 3.03
C SER A 413 -29.98 12.47 3.19
N THR A 414 -29.06 12.02 4.04
CA THR A 414 -27.71 12.58 4.18
C THR A 414 -26.72 11.72 3.40
N PRO A 415 -26.03 12.28 2.39
CA PRO A 415 -24.99 11.57 1.67
C PRO A 415 -23.84 11.22 2.63
N VAL A 416 -23.41 9.96 2.64
CA VAL A 416 -22.23 9.52 3.38
C VAL A 416 -21.02 9.74 2.48
N THR A 417 -20.12 10.64 2.88
CA THR A 417 -18.88 10.88 2.11
C THR A 417 -17.88 9.77 2.40
N LEU A 418 -17.53 8.98 1.39
CA LEU A 418 -16.48 7.96 1.46
C LEU A 418 -15.14 8.53 0.94
N PRO A 419 -14.00 8.20 1.57
CA PRO A 419 -12.68 8.64 1.10
C PRO A 419 -12.18 7.81 -0.10
N ILE A 420 -12.87 7.88 -1.24
CA ILE A 420 -12.62 7.05 -2.43
C ILE A 420 -11.23 7.32 -3.04
N GLU A 421 -10.91 8.58 -3.33
CA GLU A 421 -9.62 8.97 -3.95
C GLU A 421 -8.43 8.57 -3.06
N GLY A 422 -8.52 8.82 -1.75
CA GLY A 422 -7.49 8.43 -0.79
C GLY A 422 -7.31 6.91 -0.69
N MET A 423 -8.40 6.14 -0.80
CA MET A 423 -8.33 4.67 -0.81
C MET A 423 -7.61 4.14 -2.06
N ILE A 424 -7.95 4.64 -3.25
CA ILE A 424 -7.30 4.24 -4.50
C ILE A 424 -5.80 4.54 -4.43
N LEU A 425 -5.43 5.76 -4.05
CA LEU A 425 -4.04 6.18 -3.94
C LEU A 425 -3.28 5.35 -2.90
N SER A 426 -3.88 5.12 -1.73
CA SER A 426 -3.26 4.28 -0.69
C SER A 426 -3.07 2.84 -1.16
N LEU A 427 -3.97 2.28 -1.95
CA LEU A 427 -3.84 0.91 -2.46
C LEU A 427 -2.72 0.82 -3.51
N GLN A 428 -2.68 1.75 -4.47
CA GLN A 428 -1.63 1.83 -5.49
C GLN A 428 -0.24 1.99 -4.86
N ASP A 429 -0.12 2.88 -3.88
CA ASP A 429 1.12 3.09 -3.12
C ASP A 429 1.60 1.81 -2.43
N LEU A 430 0.68 1.07 -1.79
CA LEU A 430 1.04 -0.16 -1.10
C LEU A 430 1.39 -1.29 -2.07
N ILE A 431 0.72 -1.38 -3.22
CA ILE A 431 1.08 -2.34 -4.28
C ILE A 431 2.51 -2.07 -4.76
N ASN A 432 2.83 -0.80 -5.04
CA ASN A 432 4.19 -0.39 -5.42
C ASN A 432 5.20 -0.63 -4.29
N TYR A 433 4.81 -0.37 -3.04
CA TYR A 433 5.66 -0.64 -1.88
C TYR A 433 6.00 -2.14 -1.79
N PHE A 434 5.04 -3.04 -2.00
CA PHE A 434 5.27 -4.49 -1.97
C PHE A 434 5.69 -5.10 -3.31
N GLN A 435 6.09 -4.29 -4.28
CA GLN A 435 6.53 -4.78 -5.58
C GLN A 435 7.76 -5.69 -5.45
N HIS A 436 7.74 -6.81 -6.17
CA HIS A 436 8.89 -7.71 -6.24
C HIS A 436 10.03 -7.09 -7.03
N PRO A 437 11.29 -7.36 -6.66
CA PRO A 437 12.43 -6.90 -7.43
C PRO A 437 12.41 -7.53 -8.83
N GLU A 438 12.81 -6.75 -9.83
CA GLU A 438 12.89 -7.19 -11.23
C GLU A 438 13.79 -8.42 -11.39
N GLU A 439 13.46 -9.25 -12.39
CA GLU A 439 14.22 -10.48 -12.68
C GLU A 439 15.64 -10.19 -13.21
N GLU A 440 15.86 -9.02 -13.82
CA GLU A 440 17.14 -8.61 -14.41
C GLU A 440 18.16 -8.08 -13.38
N LEU A 441 17.74 -7.87 -12.12
CA LEU A 441 18.62 -7.36 -11.06
C LEU A 441 19.74 -8.34 -10.72
N GLN A 442 20.89 -7.83 -10.29
CA GLN A 442 21.99 -8.68 -9.81
C GLN A 442 21.51 -9.57 -8.64
N HIS A 443 21.91 -10.85 -8.65
CA HIS A 443 21.45 -11.83 -7.66
C HIS A 443 21.64 -11.36 -6.20
N GLU A 444 22.78 -10.76 -5.86
CA GLU A 444 23.06 -10.29 -4.49
C GLU A 444 22.10 -9.17 -4.05
N GLU A 445 21.85 -8.20 -4.92
CA GLU A 445 20.91 -7.12 -4.68
C GLU A 445 19.47 -7.66 -4.59
N LYS A 446 19.12 -8.61 -5.47
CA LYS A 446 17.81 -9.27 -5.46
C LYS A 446 17.56 -9.98 -4.12
N GLN A 447 18.53 -10.74 -3.60
CA GLN A 447 18.41 -11.41 -2.31
C GLN A 447 18.28 -10.44 -1.13
N THR A 448 18.92 -9.27 -1.22
CA THR A 448 18.79 -8.23 -0.18
C THR A 448 17.40 -7.60 -0.22
N LYS A 449 16.90 -7.22 -1.42
CA LYS A 449 15.55 -6.68 -1.60
C LYS A 449 14.46 -7.68 -1.19
N LEU A 450 14.62 -8.97 -1.47
CA LEU A 450 13.68 -10.01 -1.03
C LEU A 450 13.63 -10.15 0.49
N ARG A 451 14.78 -10.06 1.17
CA ARG A 451 14.85 -10.07 2.64
C ARG A 451 14.13 -8.85 3.24
N SER A 452 14.37 -7.66 2.69
CA SER A 452 13.65 -6.44 3.11
C SER A 452 12.15 -6.53 2.83
N LEU A 453 11.74 -7.00 1.65
CA LEU A 453 10.33 -7.19 1.28
C LEU A 453 9.61 -8.13 2.26
N LYS A 454 10.21 -9.28 2.59
CA LYS A 454 9.64 -10.23 3.55
C LYS A 454 9.52 -9.64 4.95
N ASN A 455 10.53 -8.86 5.39
CA ASN A 455 10.47 -8.16 6.67
C ASN A 455 9.28 -7.19 6.72
N ARG A 456 9.08 -6.41 5.65
CA ARG A 456 7.94 -5.49 5.51
C ARG A 456 6.60 -6.23 5.51
N GLN A 457 6.47 -7.32 4.77
CA GLN A 457 5.26 -8.15 4.77
C GLN A 457 4.92 -8.67 6.18
N ASN A 458 5.93 -9.13 6.94
CA ASN A 458 5.73 -9.59 8.31
C ASN A 458 5.25 -8.47 9.25
N LEU A 459 5.79 -7.24 9.12
CA LEU A 459 5.35 -6.11 9.94
C LEU A 459 3.85 -5.80 9.74
N PHE A 460 3.36 -5.85 8.50
CA PHE A 460 1.95 -5.62 8.18
C PHE A 460 1.06 -6.79 8.63
N GLN A 461 1.55 -8.02 8.53
CA GLN A 461 0.85 -9.22 9.00
C GLN A 461 0.55 -9.12 10.51
N GLU A 462 1.55 -8.76 11.31
CA GLU A 462 1.46 -8.72 12.78
C GLU A 462 0.50 -7.65 13.30
N GLU A 463 0.33 -6.56 12.55
CA GLU A 463 -0.66 -5.52 12.86
C GLU A 463 -2.04 -5.81 12.24
N GLY A 464 -2.26 -7.04 11.75
CA GLY A 464 -3.57 -7.51 11.29
C GLY A 464 -4.04 -6.90 9.96
N MET A 465 -3.12 -6.38 9.13
CA MET A 465 -3.47 -5.68 7.89
C MET A 465 -4.20 -6.57 6.88
N ILE A 466 -3.86 -7.86 6.81
CA ILE A 466 -4.59 -8.83 5.95
C ILE A 466 -6.06 -8.90 6.37
N THR A 467 -6.33 -8.99 7.68
CA THR A 467 -7.70 -9.02 8.21
C THR A 467 -8.45 -7.72 7.90
N LEU A 468 -7.79 -6.55 7.95
CA LEU A 468 -8.39 -5.28 7.54
C LEU A 468 -8.75 -5.25 6.05
N VAL A 469 -7.85 -5.73 5.19
CA VAL A 469 -8.11 -5.84 3.74
C VAL A 469 -9.29 -6.80 3.47
N LEU A 470 -9.32 -7.95 4.13
CA LEU A 470 -10.43 -8.91 4.02
C LEU A 470 -11.77 -8.29 4.48
N ASN A 471 -11.76 -7.55 5.59
CA ASN A 471 -12.94 -6.84 6.10
C ASN A 471 -13.46 -5.78 5.13
N CYS A 472 -12.58 -5.09 4.39
CA CYS A 472 -12.95 -4.18 3.31
C CYS A 472 -13.60 -4.95 2.15
N ILE A 473 -12.97 -6.05 1.72
CA ILE A 473 -13.50 -6.91 0.64
C ILE A 473 -14.88 -7.44 1.01
N ASP A 474 -15.06 -7.98 2.22
CA ASP A 474 -16.33 -8.55 2.69
C ASP A 474 -17.50 -7.57 2.64
N ARG A 475 -17.26 -6.32 3.07
CA ARG A 475 -18.28 -5.26 3.04
C ARG A 475 -18.61 -4.82 1.62
N LEU A 476 -17.63 -4.74 0.75
CA LEU A 476 -17.85 -4.45 -0.67
C LEU A 476 -18.52 -5.63 -1.40
N ASN A 477 -18.35 -6.85 -0.90
CA ASN A 477 -18.93 -8.06 -1.46
C ASN A 477 -20.45 -8.14 -1.29
N VAL A 478 -21.05 -7.35 -0.39
CA VAL A 478 -22.51 -7.28 -0.27
C VAL A 478 -23.15 -6.73 -1.55
N TYR A 479 -22.41 -5.92 -2.31
CA TYR A 479 -22.90 -5.31 -3.54
C TYR A 479 -22.63 -6.21 -4.75
N SER A 480 -23.68 -6.54 -5.52
CA SER A 480 -23.58 -7.42 -6.69
C SER A 480 -23.08 -6.73 -7.96
N THR A 481 -23.36 -5.44 -8.13
CA THR A 481 -23.00 -4.63 -9.30
C THR A 481 -22.64 -3.22 -8.88
N ALA A 482 -21.86 -2.51 -9.70
CA ALA A 482 -21.57 -1.09 -9.50
C ALA A 482 -22.86 -0.24 -9.40
N ALA A 483 -23.88 -0.56 -10.20
CA ALA A 483 -25.18 0.11 -10.13
C ALA A 483 -25.86 -0.07 -8.76
N HIS A 484 -25.80 -1.26 -8.17
CA HIS A 484 -26.32 -1.49 -6.82
C HIS A 484 -25.53 -0.70 -5.77
N PHE A 485 -24.23 -0.53 -5.93
CA PHE A 485 -23.44 0.33 -5.04
C PHE A 485 -23.79 1.82 -5.22
N ALA A 486 -24.06 2.26 -6.45
CA ALA A 486 -24.45 3.64 -6.76
C ALA A 486 -25.71 4.09 -6.02
N GLU A 487 -26.67 3.18 -5.82
CA GLU A 487 -27.92 3.48 -5.09
C GLU A 487 -27.69 3.88 -3.62
N PHE A 488 -26.58 3.44 -3.01
CA PHE A 488 -26.28 3.72 -1.60
C PHE A 488 -25.17 4.77 -1.43
N ALA A 489 -24.11 4.68 -2.24
CA ALA A 489 -22.91 5.51 -2.11
C ALA A 489 -22.87 6.71 -3.08
N GLY A 490 -23.75 6.75 -4.08
CA GLY A 490 -23.74 7.75 -5.16
C GLY A 490 -23.03 7.28 -6.44
N GLU A 491 -23.31 7.96 -7.56
CA GLU A 491 -22.77 7.59 -8.88
C GLU A 491 -21.24 7.72 -8.94
N ASP A 492 -20.68 8.83 -8.46
CA ASP A 492 -19.22 9.06 -8.47
C ASP A 492 -18.43 7.96 -7.74
N ALA A 493 -18.96 7.46 -6.61
CA ALA A 493 -18.32 6.39 -5.85
C ALA A 493 -18.44 5.02 -6.56
N ALA A 494 -19.49 4.83 -7.36
CA ALA A 494 -19.72 3.59 -8.09
C ALA A 494 -18.83 3.42 -9.32
N GLU A 495 -18.44 4.50 -9.97
CA GLU A 495 -17.45 4.45 -11.06
C GLU A 495 -16.11 3.87 -10.58
N SER A 496 -15.72 4.23 -9.35
CA SER A 496 -14.49 3.79 -8.71
C SER A 496 -14.58 2.42 -8.02
N TRP A 497 -15.78 1.84 -7.89
CA TRP A 497 -15.99 0.60 -7.11
C TRP A 497 -15.18 -0.58 -7.67
N LYS A 498 -15.27 -0.79 -8.98
CA LYS A 498 -14.55 -1.88 -9.67
C LYS A 498 -13.04 -1.74 -9.54
N GLU A 499 -12.52 -0.52 -9.61
CA GLU A 499 -11.10 -0.23 -9.45
C GLU A 499 -10.63 -0.59 -8.04
N ILE A 500 -11.33 -0.12 -7.00
CA ILE A 500 -11.01 -0.42 -5.60
C ILE A 500 -11.00 -1.93 -5.35
N VAL A 501 -12.01 -2.66 -5.84
CA VAL A 501 -12.10 -4.12 -5.65
C VAL A 501 -10.90 -4.82 -6.30
N ASN A 502 -10.50 -4.42 -7.51
CA ASN A 502 -9.33 -5.01 -8.16
C ASN A 502 -8.02 -4.73 -7.41
N LEU A 503 -7.82 -3.48 -7.00
CA LEU A 503 -6.65 -3.06 -6.23
C LEU A 503 -6.56 -3.77 -4.87
N LEU A 504 -7.69 -4.05 -4.21
CA LEU A 504 -7.72 -4.82 -2.95
C LEU A 504 -7.20 -6.25 -3.12
N TYR A 505 -7.59 -6.95 -4.19
CA TYR A 505 -7.09 -8.30 -4.47
C TYR A 505 -5.63 -8.29 -4.94
N GLU A 506 -5.21 -7.29 -5.70
CA GLU A 506 -3.81 -7.11 -6.12
C GLU A 506 -2.89 -6.82 -4.93
N LEU A 507 -3.33 -5.97 -3.99
CA LEU A 507 -2.63 -5.74 -2.73
C LEU A 507 -2.56 -7.03 -1.89
N LEU A 508 -3.67 -7.78 -1.81
CA LEU A 508 -3.69 -9.05 -1.09
C LEU A 508 -2.69 -10.06 -1.68
N ALA A 509 -2.60 -10.13 -3.02
CA ALA A 509 -1.60 -10.98 -3.69
C ALA A 509 -0.17 -10.54 -3.36
N SER A 510 0.10 -9.23 -3.35
CA SER A 510 1.40 -8.64 -3.02
C SER A 510 1.84 -8.88 -1.57
N LEU A 511 0.88 -8.95 -0.63
CA LEU A 511 1.15 -9.29 0.76
C LEU A 511 1.47 -10.78 0.99
N ILE A 512 1.00 -11.66 0.10
CA ILE A 512 1.11 -13.12 0.25
C ILE A 512 2.30 -13.69 -0.51
N ARG A 513 2.59 -13.17 -1.72
CA ARG A 513 3.60 -13.71 -2.63
C ARG A 513 4.99 -13.77 -1.96
N GLY A 514 5.64 -14.94 -2.09
CA GLY A 514 6.98 -15.17 -1.54
C GLY A 514 7.05 -15.36 -0.01
N ASN A 515 5.90 -15.39 0.69
CA ASN A 515 5.87 -15.53 2.14
C ASN A 515 4.97 -16.67 2.64
N ARG A 516 5.60 -17.83 2.90
CA ARG A 516 4.93 -19.03 3.43
C ARG A 516 4.13 -18.80 4.73
N SER A 517 4.54 -17.91 5.64
CA SER A 517 3.77 -17.66 6.86
C SER A 517 2.41 -17.03 6.57
N ASN A 518 2.38 -16.08 5.64
CA ASN A 518 1.14 -15.42 5.21
C ASN A 518 0.21 -16.41 4.50
N CYS A 519 0.76 -17.27 3.63
CA CYS A 519 0.00 -18.32 2.96
C CYS A 519 -0.63 -19.31 3.93
N ALA A 520 0.11 -19.72 4.97
CA ALA A 520 -0.39 -20.63 5.99
C ALA A 520 -1.56 -20.04 6.79
N LEU A 521 -1.54 -18.73 7.09
CA LEU A 521 -2.68 -18.07 7.73
C LEU A 521 -3.91 -18.01 6.82
N PHE A 522 -3.68 -17.87 5.52
CA PHE A 522 -4.74 -17.81 4.53
C PHE A 522 -5.42 -19.17 4.28
N SER A 523 -4.84 -20.29 4.73
CA SER A 523 -5.41 -21.63 4.52
C SER A 523 -6.84 -21.77 5.03
N ASN A 524 -7.17 -21.08 6.12
CA ASN A 524 -8.50 -21.10 6.72
C ASN A 524 -9.55 -20.30 5.91
N ASN A 525 -9.09 -19.40 5.03
CA ASN A 525 -9.94 -18.53 4.21
C ASN A 525 -10.02 -19.00 2.74
N LEU A 526 -9.56 -20.22 2.44
CA LEU A 526 -9.57 -20.74 1.08
C LEU A 526 -10.99 -20.91 0.53
N ASP A 527 -11.88 -21.54 1.31
CA ASP A 527 -13.28 -21.74 0.95
C ASP A 527 -13.97 -20.39 0.71
N TRP A 528 -13.64 -19.40 1.55
CA TRP A 528 -14.10 -18.02 1.39
C TRP A 528 -13.64 -17.44 0.04
N LEU A 529 -12.35 -17.54 -0.32
CA LEU A 529 -11.81 -16.99 -1.57
C LEU A 529 -12.46 -17.65 -2.80
N VAL A 530 -12.53 -18.99 -2.82
CA VAL A 530 -13.09 -19.75 -3.94
C VAL A 530 -14.60 -19.50 -4.08
N SER A 531 -15.32 -19.25 -2.98
CA SER A 531 -16.75 -18.88 -3.05
C SER A 531 -17.01 -17.57 -3.79
N LYS A 532 -16.00 -16.70 -3.95
CA LYS A 532 -16.12 -15.40 -4.63
C LYS A 532 -15.68 -15.44 -6.09
N LEU A 533 -15.20 -16.58 -6.58
CA LEU A 533 -14.64 -16.77 -7.92
C LEU A 533 -15.67 -16.54 -9.05
N ASP A 534 -16.97 -16.66 -8.76
CA ASP A 534 -18.05 -16.42 -9.72
C ASP A 534 -18.22 -14.94 -10.14
N ARG A 535 -17.47 -14.01 -9.53
CA ARG A 535 -17.54 -12.59 -9.85
C ARG A 535 -16.61 -12.19 -10.99
N LEU A 536 -17.24 -11.77 -12.09
CA LEU A 536 -16.57 -11.33 -13.33
C LEU A 536 -15.52 -10.23 -13.09
N GLU A 537 -15.84 -9.25 -12.27
CA GLU A 537 -15.08 -8.00 -12.17
C GLU A 537 -13.73 -8.12 -11.47
N ALA A 538 -13.56 -9.15 -10.62
CA ALA A 538 -12.38 -9.38 -9.78
C ALA A 538 -11.67 -10.71 -10.08
N SER A 539 -12.12 -11.44 -11.10
CA SER A 539 -11.64 -12.79 -11.43
C SER A 539 -10.12 -12.87 -11.62
N SER A 540 -9.50 -11.86 -12.22
CA SER A 540 -8.03 -11.81 -12.39
C SER A 540 -7.28 -11.70 -11.06
N GLY A 541 -7.68 -10.77 -10.19
CA GLY A 541 -7.03 -10.56 -8.89
C GLY A 541 -7.24 -11.75 -7.94
N ILE A 542 -8.45 -12.30 -7.90
CA ILE A 542 -8.77 -13.50 -7.09
C ILE A 542 -7.91 -14.69 -7.53
N LEU A 543 -7.79 -14.91 -8.84
CA LEU A 543 -7.01 -16.01 -9.40
C LEU A 543 -5.52 -15.85 -9.10
N GLU A 544 -5.03 -14.60 -9.08
CA GLU A 544 -3.65 -14.28 -8.72
C GLU A 544 -3.36 -14.53 -7.24
N VAL A 545 -4.27 -14.15 -6.34
CA VAL A 545 -4.19 -14.50 -4.91
C VAL A 545 -4.16 -16.03 -4.74
N LEU A 546 -5.07 -16.74 -5.40
CA LEU A 546 -5.14 -18.20 -5.34
C LEU A 546 -3.84 -18.84 -5.83
N TYR A 547 -3.30 -18.38 -6.96
CA TYR A 547 -2.02 -18.83 -7.49
C TYR A 547 -0.87 -18.62 -6.47
N CYS A 548 -0.79 -17.43 -5.86
CA CYS A 548 0.24 -17.11 -4.86
C CYS A 548 0.17 -18.01 -3.61
N VAL A 549 -1.03 -18.35 -3.16
CA VAL A 549 -1.21 -19.23 -2.00
C VAL A 549 -0.80 -20.68 -2.32
N LEU A 550 -1.18 -21.18 -3.50
CA LEU A 550 -0.95 -22.57 -3.92
C LEU A 550 0.52 -22.90 -4.19
N ILE A 551 1.30 -21.93 -4.68
CA ILE A 551 2.71 -22.17 -5.02
C ILE A 551 3.60 -22.27 -3.76
N GLU A 552 3.28 -21.50 -2.71
CA GLU A 552 4.11 -21.36 -1.52
C GLU A 552 3.74 -22.33 -0.38
N SER A 553 2.46 -22.71 -0.24
CA SER A 553 1.98 -23.52 0.90
C SER A 553 1.44 -24.89 0.46
N PRO A 554 2.19 -25.99 0.72
CA PRO A 554 1.68 -27.35 0.50
C PRO A 554 0.53 -27.71 1.43
N GLU A 555 0.40 -27.02 2.57
CA GLU A 555 -0.68 -27.24 3.53
C GLU A 555 -2.05 -26.91 2.90
N VAL A 556 -2.12 -25.85 2.09
CA VAL A 556 -3.35 -25.44 1.39
C VAL A 556 -3.78 -26.49 0.38
N LEU A 557 -2.84 -27.07 -0.35
CA LEU A 557 -3.12 -28.11 -1.35
C LEU A 557 -3.75 -29.37 -0.76
N ASN A 558 -3.48 -29.67 0.51
CA ASN A 558 -4.09 -30.79 1.22
C ASN A 558 -5.53 -30.54 1.65
N ILE A 559 -5.99 -29.28 1.68
CA ILE A 559 -7.33 -28.88 2.12
C ILE A 559 -8.32 -28.81 0.94
N ILE A 560 -7.82 -28.83 -0.29
CA ILE A 560 -8.61 -28.64 -1.50
C ILE A 560 -9.63 -29.76 -1.69
N GLN A 561 -10.87 -29.36 -1.94
CA GLN A 561 -11.99 -30.24 -2.20
C GLN A 561 -12.37 -30.23 -3.68
N GLU A 562 -13.08 -31.27 -4.11
CA GLU A 562 -13.59 -31.40 -5.49
C GLU A 562 -14.43 -30.19 -5.92
N ASN A 563 -15.24 -29.63 -5.02
CA ASN A 563 -16.07 -28.46 -5.30
C ASN A 563 -15.23 -27.25 -5.72
N HIS A 564 -14.05 -27.05 -5.13
CA HIS A 564 -13.16 -25.95 -5.49
C HIS A 564 -12.63 -26.11 -6.91
N ILE A 565 -12.23 -27.32 -7.28
CA ILE A 565 -11.72 -27.63 -8.62
C ILE A 565 -12.82 -27.45 -9.67
N LYS A 566 -14.05 -27.89 -9.37
CA LYS A 566 -15.21 -27.65 -10.24
C LYS A 566 -15.47 -26.16 -10.45
N SER A 567 -15.41 -25.34 -9.39
CA SER A 567 -15.54 -23.88 -9.50
C SER A 567 -14.44 -23.28 -10.39
N ILE A 568 -13.18 -23.70 -10.24
CA ILE A 568 -12.06 -23.23 -11.07
C ILE A 568 -12.25 -23.63 -12.54
N ILE A 569 -12.70 -24.87 -12.83
CA ILE A 569 -12.98 -25.31 -14.20
C ILE A 569 -14.17 -24.53 -14.79
N SER A 570 -15.21 -24.28 -14.01
CA SER A 570 -16.35 -23.45 -14.44
C SER A 570 -15.95 -22.02 -14.79
N LEU A 571 -14.86 -21.51 -14.20
CA LEU A 571 -14.29 -20.22 -14.56
C LEU A 571 -13.83 -20.22 -16.02
N LEU A 572 -13.18 -21.30 -16.47
CA LEU A 572 -12.69 -21.45 -17.84
C LEU A 572 -13.85 -21.55 -18.85
N ASP A 573 -14.96 -22.17 -18.46
CA ASP A 573 -16.20 -22.23 -19.24
C ASP A 573 -16.88 -20.85 -19.35
N LYS A 574 -17.05 -20.16 -18.22
CA LYS A 574 -17.74 -18.85 -18.17
C LYS A 574 -16.91 -17.68 -18.71
N HIS A 575 -15.59 -17.69 -18.55
CA HIS A 575 -14.71 -16.54 -18.82
C HIS A 575 -13.82 -16.74 -20.06
N GLY A 576 -13.89 -17.91 -20.68
CA GLY A 576 -13.05 -18.26 -21.83
C GLY A 576 -11.64 -18.69 -21.44
N ARG A 577 -10.82 -18.91 -22.48
CA ARG A 577 -9.48 -19.50 -22.35
C ARG A 577 -8.49 -18.48 -21.78
N ASN A 578 -8.02 -18.73 -20.55
CA ASN A 578 -7.07 -17.88 -19.85
C ASN A 578 -5.91 -18.72 -19.30
N HIS A 579 -4.67 -18.30 -19.60
CA HIS A 579 -3.45 -18.99 -19.16
C HIS A 579 -3.35 -19.07 -17.63
N LYS A 580 -3.75 -18.02 -16.89
CA LYS A 580 -3.68 -18.00 -15.42
C LYS A 580 -4.49 -19.13 -14.78
N VAL A 581 -5.62 -19.53 -15.39
CA VAL A 581 -6.47 -20.61 -14.85
C VAL A 581 -5.75 -21.95 -15.01
N LEU A 582 -5.07 -22.16 -16.13
CA LEU A 582 -4.26 -23.33 -16.39
C LEU A 582 -3.02 -23.35 -15.49
N ASP A 583 -2.40 -22.20 -15.24
CA ASP A 583 -1.26 -22.08 -14.32
C ASP A 583 -1.64 -22.47 -12.89
N VAL A 584 -2.85 -22.10 -12.44
CA VAL A 584 -3.42 -22.56 -11.17
C VAL A 584 -3.67 -24.07 -11.19
N LEU A 585 -4.32 -24.63 -12.21
CA LEU A 585 -4.54 -26.08 -12.33
C LEU A 585 -3.23 -26.88 -12.37
N CYS A 586 -2.18 -26.31 -12.99
CA CYS A 586 -0.83 -26.88 -13.02
C CYS A 586 -0.23 -26.91 -11.61
N SER A 587 -0.28 -25.78 -10.90
CA SER A 587 0.24 -25.64 -9.53
C SER A 587 -0.54 -26.49 -8.51
N LEU A 588 -1.81 -26.79 -8.78
CA LEU A 588 -2.62 -27.70 -7.97
C LEU A 588 -2.14 -29.16 -8.00
N CYS A 589 -1.42 -29.55 -9.05
CA CYS A 589 -0.96 -30.92 -9.24
C CYS A 589 0.38 -31.20 -8.54
N VAL A 590 1.27 -30.22 -8.49
CA VAL A 590 2.65 -30.37 -7.99
C VAL A 590 3.03 -29.18 -7.13
N CYS A 591 3.52 -29.45 -5.92
CA CYS A 591 4.09 -28.45 -5.04
C CYS A 591 5.45 -28.89 -4.55
N ASN A 592 6.47 -28.03 -4.72
CA ASN A 592 7.84 -28.26 -4.27
C ASN A 592 8.39 -29.64 -4.66
N GLY A 593 8.07 -30.10 -5.89
CA GLY A 593 8.52 -31.40 -6.42
C GLY A 593 7.70 -32.62 -5.98
N VAL A 594 6.68 -32.45 -5.15
CA VAL A 594 5.77 -33.52 -4.70
C VAL A 594 4.41 -33.38 -5.37
N ALA A 595 3.90 -34.47 -5.94
CA ALA A 595 2.63 -34.50 -6.65
C ALA A 595 1.45 -34.93 -5.76
N VAL A 596 0.30 -34.27 -5.90
CA VAL A 596 -0.93 -34.57 -5.15
C VAL A 596 -1.88 -35.41 -6.01
N ARG A 597 -1.90 -36.74 -5.80
CA ARG A 597 -2.70 -37.69 -6.61
C ARG A 597 -4.21 -37.40 -6.60
N SER A 598 -4.74 -36.94 -5.47
CA SER A 598 -6.17 -36.61 -5.33
C SER A 598 -6.58 -35.56 -6.37
N ASN A 599 -5.86 -34.45 -6.42
CA ASN A 599 -6.15 -33.34 -7.33
C ASN A 599 -5.97 -33.75 -8.79
N GLN A 600 -4.95 -34.57 -9.09
CA GLN A 600 -4.73 -35.09 -10.44
C GLN A 600 -5.92 -35.89 -10.96
N ASN A 601 -6.49 -36.77 -10.14
CA ASN A 601 -7.68 -37.55 -10.50
C ASN A 601 -8.89 -36.63 -10.68
N LEU A 602 -9.13 -35.70 -9.76
CA LEU A 602 -10.26 -34.78 -9.84
C LEU A 602 -10.20 -33.86 -11.06
N ILE A 603 -9.01 -33.34 -11.42
CA ILE A 603 -8.83 -32.54 -12.64
C ILE A 603 -9.08 -33.41 -13.87
N THR A 604 -8.56 -34.63 -13.89
CA THR A 604 -8.75 -35.58 -15.01
C THR A 604 -10.24 -35.89 -15.20
N GLU A 605 -10.96 -36.19 -14.12
CA GLU A 605 -12.39 -36.52 -14.16
C GLU A 605 -13.28 -35.33 -14.55
N ASN A 606 -12.94 -34.11 -14.15
CA ASN A 606 -13.80 -32.95 -14.39
C ASN A 606 -13.46 -32.19 -15.70
N LEU A 607 -12.22 -32.27 -16.20
CA LEU A 607 -11.78 -31.48 -17.36
C LEU A 607 -11.84 -32.26 -18.68
N LEU A 608 -11.57 -33.57 -18.67
CA LEU A 608 -11.40 -34.38 -19.89
C LEU A 608 -12.69 -34.92 -20.55
N PRO A 609 -13.80 -35.24 -19.85
CA PRO A 609 -14.91 -35.97 -20.47
C PRO A 609 -15.63 -35.21 -21.59
N GLY A 610 -15.85 -33.90 -21.45
CA GLY A 610 -16.56 -33.10 -22.45
C GLY A 610 -15.70 -32.69 -23.63
N ARG A 611 -14.39 -32.46 -23.42
CA ARG A 611 -13.44 -31.91 -24.41
C ARG A 611 -13.85 -30.55 -25.02
N ASP A 612 -14.94 -29.92 -24.60
CA ASP A 612 -15.41 -28.67 -25.18
C ASP A 612 -14.51 -27.46 -24.86
N LEU A 613 -13.80 -27.53 -23.73
CA LEU A 613 -13.01 -26.42 -23.19
C LEU A 613 -11.58 -26.34 -23.75
N LEU A 614 -10.94 -27.49 -23.92
CA LEU A 614 -9.54 -27.62 -24.35
C LEU A 614 -9.44 -27.64 -25.88
N LEU A 615 -8.22 -27.46 -26.41
CA LEU A 615 -7.96 -27.63 -27.84
C LEU A 615 -7.65 -29.12 -28.13
N GLN A 616 -8.32 -29.68 -29.14
CA GLN A 616 -8.00 -31.01 -29.67
C GLN A 616 -7.30 -30.88 -31.02
N THR A 617 -6.45 -31.87 -31.31
CA THR A 617 -5.86 -32.03 -32.63
C THR A 617 -5.90 -33.49 -33.05
N ARG A 618 -5.97 -33.71 -34.36
CA ARG A 618 -6.00 -35.02 -35.00
C ARG A 618 -5.30 -34.90 -36.36
N LEU A 619 -4.65 -35.97 -36.79
CA LEU A 619 -4.13 -36.08 -38.16
C LEU A 619 -5.31 -36.25 -39.15
N ILE A 620 -5.36 -35.38 -40.16
CA ILE A 620 -6.40 -35.35 -41.22
C ILE A 620 -5.70 -35.41 -42.58
N ASN A 621 -6.25 -36.19 -43.51
CA ASN A 621 -5.77 -36.26 -44.88
C ASN A 621 -6.23 -35.03 -45.69
N HIS A 622 -5.45 -34.58 -46.67
CA HIS A 622 -5.87 -33.50 -47.57
C HIS A 622 -6.94 -33.97 -48.56
N VAL A 623 -7.92 -33.11 -48.84
CA VAL A 623 -9.01 -33.34 -49.80
C VAL A 623 -9.00 -32.25 -50.87
N THR A 624 -9.26 -32.63 -52.11
CA THR A 624 -9.38 -31.71 -53.25
C THR A 624 -10.60 -32.05 -54.08
N SER A 625 -11.33 -31.02 -54.55
CA SER A 625 -12.45 -31.19 -55.47
C SER A 625 -12.09 -30.66 -56.86
N MET A 626 -12.42 -31.43 -57.88
CA MET A 626 -12.30 -31.02 -59.28
C MET A 626 -13.69 -30.90 -59.89
N ARG A 627 -13.93 -29.83 -60.64
CA ARG A 627 -15.19 -29.63 -61.37
C ARG A 627 -14.92 -29.56 -62.88
N PRO A 628 -15.75 -30.19 -63.72
CA PRO A 628 -15.86 -29.82 -65.12
C PRO A 628 -16.36 -28.37 -65.26
N ASN A 629 -16.04 -27.69 -66.35
CA ASN A 629 -16.53 -26.34 -66.64
C ASN A 629 -17.99 -26.35 -67.12
N ILE A 630 -18.90 -26.90 -66.31
CA ILE A 630 -20.34 -27.04 -66.59
C ILE A 630 -21.10 -26.23 -65.54
N PHE A 631 -21.98 -25.33 -65.99
CA PHE A 631 -22.78 -24.45 -65.14
C PHE A 631 -24.25 -24.52 -65.54
N LEU A 632 -25.14 -24.68 -64.55
CA LEU A 632 -26.59 -24.77 -64.72
C LEU A 632 -27.26 -23.60 -64.01
N GLY A 633 -28.01 -22.78 -64.75
CA GLY A 633 -28.72 -21.62 -64.21
C GLY A 633 -30.18 -21.58 -64.64
N THR A 634 -31.09 -21.60 -63.66
CA THR A 634 -32.54 -21.50 -63.89
C THR A 634 -33.06 -20.12 -63.49
N HIS A 635 -32.84 -19.13 -64.35
CA HIS A 635 -33.43 -17.79 -64.23
C HIS A 635 -34.46 -17.55 -65.34
N ASP A 636 -35.40 -16.63 -65.13
CA ASP A 636 -36.38 -16.24 -66.15
C ASP A 636 -35.65 -15.67 -67.39
N GLY A 637 -35.82 -16.34 -68.53
CA GLY A 637 -35.11 -16.04 -69.79
C GLY A 637 -33.99 -17.03 -70.15
N SER A 638 -33.61 -17.96 -69.28
CA SER A 638 -32.64 -19.02 -69.59
C SER A 638 -33.22 -20.08 -70.53
N THR A 639 -32.51 -20.42 -71.61
CA THR A 639 -32.88 -21.46 -72.59
C THR A 639 -32.32 -22.84 -72.25
N GLN A 640 -31.56 -22.96 -71.15
CA GLN A 640 -30.96 -24.24 -70.74
C GLN A 640 -32.03 -25.24 -70.29
N TYR A 641 -31.92 -26.48 -70.75
CA TYR A 641 -32.81 -27.56 -70.31
C TYR A 641 -32.61 -27.83 -68.81
N LYS A 642 -33.69 -27.98 -68.04
CA LYS A 642 -33.64 -27.99 -66.57
C LYS A 642 -33.23 -29.33 -65.95
N LYS A 643 -33.17 -30.42 -66.72
CA LYS A 643 -32.86 -31.76 -66.21
C LYS A 643 -31.52 -32.24 -66.77
N TRP A 644 -30.59 -32.52 -65.87
CA TRP A 644 -29.25 -33.00 -66.18
C TRP A 644 -28.97 -34.26 -65.38
N TYR A 645 -27.98 -35.02 -65.85
CA TYR A 645 -27.59 -36.29 -65.24
C TYR A 645 -26.09 -36.51 -65.42
N TYR A 646 -25.46 -37.10 -64.40
CA TYR A 646 -24.03 -37.42 -64.35
C TYR A 646 -23.85 -38.92 -64.18
N GLU A 647 -22.88 -39.48 -64.90
CA GLU A 647 -22.32 -40.81 -64.66
C GLU A 647 -20.83 -40.65 -64.37
N LEU A 648 -20.38 -41.23 -63.26
CA LEU A 648 -18.98 -41.26 -62.86
C LEU A 648 -18.56 -42.72 -62.68
N ILE A 649 -17.47 -43.12 -63.33
CA ILE A 649 -16.86 -44.43 -63.17
C ILE A 649 -15.67 -44.28 -62.22
N VAL A 650 -15.61 -45.12 -61.18
CA VAL A 650 -14.53 -45.15 -60.19
C VAL A 650 -13.79 -46.50 -60.31
N ASP A 651 -12.69 -46.50 -61.05
CA ASP A 651 -11.84 -47.68 -61.25
C ASP A 651 -10.57 -47.59 -60.38
N SER A 652 -10.74 -47.52 -59.05
CA SER A 652 -9.63 -47.44 -58.08
C SER A 652 -9.89 -48.34 -56.86
N VAL A 653 -8.84 -48.99 -56.34
CA VAL A 653 -8.90 -49.87 -55.16
C VAL A 653 -7.84 -49.44 -54.14
N GLU A 654 -8.17 -48.39 -53.39
CA GLU A 654 -7.38 -47.93 -52.24
C GLU A 654 -8.33 -47.70 -51.04
N PRO A 655 -8.62 -48.73 -50.23
CA PRO A 655 -9.56 -48.59 -49.11
C PRO A 655 -9.01 -47.74 -47.95
N PHE A 656 -7.68 -47.71 -47.78
CA PHE A 656 -7.01 -46.96 -46.73
C PHE A 656 -5.69 -46.37 -47.25
N VAL A 657 -5.56 -45.04 -47.22
CA VAL A 657 -4.31 -44.34 -47.53
C VAL A 657 -3.47 -44.13 -46.25
N THR A 658 -4.12 -44.06 -45.08
CA THR A 658 -3.49 -44.01 -43.74
C THR A 658 -4.31 -44.86 -42.76
N ALA A 659 -4.22 -44.61 -41.44
CA ALA A 659 -5.08 -45.25 -40.42
C ALA A 659 -6.57 -44.84 -40.51
N GLN A 660 -6.94 -43.99 -41.47
CA GLN A 660 -8.32 -43.57 -41.76
C GLN A 660 -8.74 -43.99 -43.17
N THR A 661 -10.03 -44.23 -43.36
CA THR A 661 -10.63 -44.55 -44.67
C THR A 661 -10.37 -43.45 -45.69
N THR A 662 -10.21 -43.82 -46.95
CA THR A 662 -10.10 -42.85 -48.04
C THR A 662 -11.38 -42.03 -48.20
N HIS A 663 -11.24 -40.73 -48.43
CA HIS A 663 -12.38 -39.85 -48.70
C HIS A 663 -12.67 -39.84 -50.20
N LEU A 664 -13.87 -40.31 -50.59
CA LEU A 664 -14.38 -40.18 -51.95
C LEU A 664 -15.87 -39.84 -51.93
N ARG A 665 -16.24 -38.72 -52.56
CA ARG A 665 -17.63 -38.27 -52.73
C ARG A 665 -17.82 -37.70 -54.14
N VAL A 666 -19.04 -37.78 -54.65
CA VAL A 666 -19.47 -37.14 -55.90
C VAL A 666 -20.75 -36.35 -55.64
N GLY A 667 -20.92 -35.20 -56.30
CA GLY A 667 -22.02 -34.32 -55.97
C GLY A 667 -22.16 -33.07 -56.82
N TRP A 668 -23.01 -32.18 -56.33
CA TRP A 668 -23.31 -30.88 -56.91
C TRP A 668 -22.93 -29.77 -55.94
N ALA A 669 -22.65 -28.59 -56.45
CA ALA A 669 -22.42 -27.41 -55.64
C ALA A 669 -23.01 -26.17 -56.32
N MET A 670 -23.51 -25.24 -55.50
CA MET A 670 -23.96 -23.93 -55.96
C MET A 670 -22.77 -22.98 -56.09
N ALA A 671 -22.81 -22.10 -57.10
CA ALA A 671 -21.72 -21.15 -57.35
C ALA A 671 -21.59 -20.07 -56.26
N GLU A 672 -22.69 -19.77 -55.58
CA GLU A 672 -22.72 -18.91 -54.41
C GLU A 672 -22.47 -19.77 -53.16
N GLY A 673 -21.28 -19.66 -52.56
CA GLY A 673 -20.95 -20.26 -51.25
C GLY A 673 -19.89 -21.37 -51.28
N TYR A 674 -19.86 -22.21 -52.31
CA TYR A 674 -18.94 -23.35 -52.36
C TYR A 674 -17.50 -22.97 -52.72
N SER A 675 -16.59 -23.01 -51.74
CA SER A 675 -15.16 -22.74 -51.92
C SER A 675 -14.31 -23.79 -51.21
N PRO A 676 -13.92 -24.90 -51.87
CA PRO A 676 -13.10 -25.93 -51.24
C PRO A 676 -11.69 -25.40 -50.96
N TYR A 677 -11.27 -25.45 -49.69
CA TYR A 677 -9.93 -25.07 -49.26
C TYR A 677 -9.27 -26.24 -48.49
N PRO A 678 -8.04 -26.66 -48.83
CA PRO A 678 -7.40 -27.85 -48.24
C PRO A 678 -6.82 -27.59 -46.83
N GLY A 679 -7.54 -26.84 -45.99
CA GLY A 679 -7.18 -26.47 -44.63
C GLY A 679 -8.32 -26.79 -43.64
N GLY A 680 -8.65 -25.84 -42.76
CA GLY A 680 -9.76 -25.99 -41.80
C GLY A 680 -11.14 -25.69 -42.42
N GLY A 681 -12.15 -26.45 -41.99
CA GLY A 681 -13.57 -26.25 -42.33
C GLY A 681 -14.44 -26.24 -41.07
N GLU A 682 -15.76 -26.33 -41.21
CA GLU A 682 -16.70 -26.38 -40.07
C GLU A 682 -16.51 -27.63 -39.19
N GLY A 683 -16.01 -28.71 -39.78
CA GLY A 683 -15.58 -29.93 -39.08
C GLY A 683 -14.07 -30.17 -39.15
N TRP A 684 -13.69 -31.45 -39.16
CA TRP A 684 -12.30 -31.86 -39.37
C TRP A 684 -11.93 -31.72 -40.85
N GLY A 685 -11.47 -30.53 -41.23
CA GLY A 685 -11.11 -30.17 -42.62
C GLY A 685 -12.28 -29.63 -43.44
N GLY A 686 -11.98 -28.93 -44.54
CA GLY A 686 -12.98 -28.55 -45.54
C GLY A 686 -13.14 -29.65 -46.58
N ASN A 687 -13.98 -30.65 -46.31
CA ASN A 687 -13.95 -31.90 -47.07
C ASN A 687 -14.82 -31.84 -48.32
N GLY A 688 -14.31 -31.18 -49.35
CA GLY A 688 -14.85 -31.27 -50.70
C GLY A 688 -16.34 -30.91 -50.75
N VAL A 689 -17.23 -31.91 -50.92
CA VAL A 689 -18.67 -31.75 -51.25
C VAL A 689 -19.58 -32.40 -50.20
N GLY A 690 -20.70 -31.74 -49.88
CA GLY A 690 -21.72 -32.20 -48.94
C GLY A 690 -21.43 -31.91 -47.46
N ASP A 691 -20.56 -30.92 -47.20
CA ASP A 691 -20.18 -30.47 -45.85
C ASP A 691 -20.86 -29.14 -45.46
N ASP A 692 -21.63 -28.53 -46.37
CA ASP A 692 -22.29 -27.24 -46.19
C ASP A 692 -23.64 -27.19 -46.94
N LEU A 693 -24.47 -26.19 -46.60
CA LEU A 693 -25.78 -25.97 -47.26
C LEU A 693 -25.67 -25.58 -48.75
N TYR A 694 -24.45 -25.44 -49.27
CA TYR A 694 -24.17 -25.04 -50.65
C TYR A 694 -23.77 -26.21 -51.55
N SER A 695 -23.59 -27.41 -50.99
CA SER A 695 -23.14 -28.59 -51.73
C SER A 695 -23.85 -29.87 -51.29
N PHE A 696 -24.03 -30.80 -52.23
CA PHE A 696 -24.78 -32.03 -52.03
C PHE A 696 -23.98 -33.20 -52.56
N GLY A 697 -23.62 -34.15 -51.70
CA GLY A 697 -22.71 -35.25 -52.02
C GLY A 697 -23.27 -36.64 -51.69
N PHE A 698 -22.68 -37.65 -52.31
CA PHE A 698 -22.96 -39.06 -52.04
C PHE A 698 -21.64 -39.87 -52.07
N ASP A 699 -21.48 -40.80 -51.12
CA ASP A 699 -20.29 -41.66 -50.97
C ASP A 699 -20.59 -43.16 -51.21
N GLY A 700 -21.84 -43.52 -51.51
CA GLY A 700 -22.30 -44.90 -51.64
C GLY A 700 -23.31 -45.32 -50.56
N LEU A 701 -23.31 -44.66 -49.40
CA LEU A 701 -24.17 -45.02 -48.27
C LEU A 701 -24.90 -43.82 -47.65
N HIS A 702 -24.28 -42.65 -47.66
CA HIS A 702 -24.79 -41.46 -46.98
C HIS A 702 -25.18 -40.36 -47.97
N LEU A 703 -26.24 -39.63 -47.62
CA LEU A 703 -26.61 -38.37 -48.26
C LEU A 703 -25.97 -37.23 -47.47
N TRP A 704 -25.02 -36.55 -48.09
CA TRP A 704 -24.26 -35.44 -47.50
C TRP A 704 -24.85 -34.11 -47.99
N SER A 705 -25.24 -33.22 -47.08
CA SER A 705 -25.87 -31.92 -47.36
C SER A 705 -25.72 -30.94 -46.21
#